data_AF-A0AAU5Q8Z4-F1
#
_entry.id   AF-A0AAU5Q8Z4-F1
#
_cell.length_a   1.000
_cell.length_b   1.000
_cell.length_c   1.000
_cell.angle_alpha   90.00
_cell.angle_beta   90.00
_cell.angle_gamma   90.00
#
_symmetry.space_group_name_H-M   'P 1'
#
loop_
_entity.id
_entity.type
_entity.pdbx_description
1 polymer ?
#
loop_
_entity_poly.entity_id
_entity_poly.type
_entity_poly.pdbx_seq_one_letter_code
_entity_poly.pdbx_strand_id
1 'polypeptide(L)'
;MSELSRRTVLGTAGAIGAGAALAGPAPGAAALTRHPVRRALFSTAPALTALRRLLPDHADQFRLTAIEGAERFKVTGTTGRIEVSGTSPAVLLTGVHWYLKYVCRAQISWSGSQVDLPVVLPAPRRALEQRATVPHRFAYNDTHDGYTAPYADWARWERLIDVLALHGCNEVLVTPGQEAVYHRLLKDFGYSDTEADTWLPAPSHQPWWLLQNMSEYGGPVSPALLAARTELGRKIVDRLRQLGMRPVLPGYFGTVPDGFAARNPGARVIPQGTWNGLPRPDWLDPRTTVFTEIAAAYYRHQTELFGDIDYFKMDLLHEGGTAGDVPVADAARAVETSLRTARPEATWVILGWQSNPRPALLDAIDTDRVLIVDGLSDLDTVTDRDAEWGGAPYAFGTIPNFGGRTTIGANTDRWTAKFTAWRDKPGSALVGTAYMPEAAERDPAALELFSELAWRTEPIDRAAWFAEYATIRYGGDDPAAKAAFAALATTAYQLTSTDGRPFDSHFGRRPNLTSAIGTAFDPAAFDRALEQLLKVRPELRDNDAYRHDLTDVARQALANRSRTLQLPLRAAYADKDVETLKALSALWLKLMRLSDTMAGCHRLFLLGPWLEDAKRFATSPEEAVELERTARVLVTTWGDRVVAGHLSNYANRDWHGLLADVHVPQWEAYLAELVAALSENRAPKAIDWYAAEEAWTKDRRTYPVRPTGDAHRTAQRVLETLTTAPYQGFASVSVDPPAFTPGSSGTVTASFRNLNGLRATGAVDFDLTVDGVTPEPQGPTSVASVAAGGTGTVSWRVTAPTEPLTAPLRPLPYSLRTRYGPQDEDRVSVTQQGAVHIAAPLDSPWRTFTSNAAVFGQFEQRFAINGAGHDLWRGTAQFGTAYREGVLRQGTSVTLRVDSQDRTASWARAGIIVRNRLGTPGDPGFANLAVTPGQGVALSYDSNGDGTLDTYRRITGVKAPVLLRLTRGAGTSLTGACSVDGGATWRTVATVSVAGAASSQDVGFFMTAINGGSGARGTVNFSGWEVTGG
;
A
#
# COMPACT_ATOMS: atom_id res chain seq x y z
N MET A 1 70.39 32.59 -27.33
CA MET A 1 69.89 33.64 -28.26
C MET A 1 68.81 34.39 -27.52
N SER A 2 68.93 35.65 -27.09
CA SER A 2 69.87 36.74 -27.36
C SER A 2 69.74 37.77 -26.21
N GLU A 3 70.90 38.15 -25.66
CA GLU A 3 71.35 39.45 -25.12
C GLU A 3 70.43 40.33 -24.23
N LEU A 4 70.78 40.68 -22.99
CA LEU A 4 71.92 41.46 -22.43
C LEU A 4 71.90 42.97 -22.67
N SER A 5 72.17 43.72 -21.58
CA SER A 5 73.19 44.80 -21.48
C SER A 5 73.02 45.51 -20.12
N ARG A 6 74.00 45.96 -19.33
CA ARG A 6 75.49 46.01 -19.25
C ARG A 6 75.76 46.63 -17.84
N ARG A 7 76.80 46.29 -17.06
CA ARG A 7 78.18 46.85 -17.02
C ARG A 7 78.85 46.28 -15.73
N THR A 8 80.00 45.58 -15.76
CA THR A 8 81.41 46.06 -15.58
C THR A 8 81.72 46.38 -14.08
N VAL A 9 82.73 45.85 -13.34
CA VAL A 9 83.96 45.06 -13.59
C VAL A 9 84.71 44.71 -12.26
N LEU A 10 85.64 43.72 -12.29
CA LEU A 10 86.74 43.36 -11.33
C LEU A 10 86.35 42.82 -9.92
N GLY A 11 87.00 41.83 -9.29
CA GLY A 11 88.17 40.99 -9.58
C GLY A 11 88.43 39.99 -8.42
N THR A 12 89.00 38.83 -8.77
CA THR A 12 89.89 37.85 -8.04
C THR A 12 90.41 38.18 -6.62
N ALA A 13 90.81 37.27 -5.71
CA ALA A 13 90.98 35.80 -5.62
C ALA A 13 91.52 35.41 -4.20
N GLY A 14 91.51 34.10 -3.89
CA GLY A 14 92.40 33.39 -2.91
C GLY A 14 92.05 33.50 -1.42
N ALA A 15 91.76 32.46 -0.61
CA ALA A 15 92.34 31.13 -0.32
C ALA A 15 93.28 31.10 0.93
N ILE A 16 93.22 29.99 1.68
CA ILE A 16 93.95 29.56 2.91
C ILE A 16 93.26 29.97 4.23
N GLY A 17 93.02 29.14 5.25
CA GLY A 17 93.31 27.73 5.52
C GLY A 17 93.16 27.43 7.02
N ALA A 18 92.73 26.20 7.35
CA ALA A 18 92.95 25.43 8.59
C ALA A 18 92.33 25.86 9.95
N GLY A 19 91.70 24.88 10.63
CA GLY A 19 92.00 24.63 12.06
C GLY A 19 90.86 24.73 13.09
N ALA A 20 90.05 23.67 13.18
CA ALA A 20 89.41 23.06 14.37
C ALA A 20 89.10 23.88 15.64
N ALA A 21 87.81 23.91 16.04
CA ALA A 21 87.32 23.49 17.36
C ALA A 21 85.77 23.47 17.45
N LEU A 22 85.26 22.28 17.78
CA LEU A 22 84.09 21.90 18.60
C LEU A 22 82.95 22.90 18.90
N ALA A 23 81.74 22.44 18.52
CA ALA A 23 80.42 22.55 19.17
C ALA A 23 79.57 23.85 19.07
N GLY A 24 78.49 23.73 18.28
CA GLY A 24 77.18 24.41 18.43
C GLY A 24 76.95 25.70 17.62
N PRO A 25 75.70 26.15 17.38
CA PRO A 25 74.44 25.47 17.03
C PRO A 25 74.12 25.63 15.51
N ALA A 26 73.19 24.82 14.98
CA ALA A 26 72.71 24.98 13.59
C ALA A 26 71.91 26.31 13.44
N PRO A 27 72.16 27.15 12.41
CA PRO A 27 71.46 28.42 12.26
C PRO A 27 70.14 28.28 11.47
N GLY A 28 69.05 28.68 12.14
CA GLY A 28 67.96 29.49 11.61
C GLY A 28 67.31 29.08 10.29
N ALA A 29 66.27 28.27 10.38
CA ALA A 29 65.29 28.07 9.32
C ALA A 29 64.60 29.40 8.97
N ALA A 30 64.70 29.81 7.70
CA ALA A 30 63.82 30.84 7.14
C ALA A 30 62.38 30.30 7.13
N ALA A 31 61.48 31.03 7.78
CA ALA A 31 60.07 30.68 7.90
C ALA A 31 59.41 30.65 6.52
N LEU A 32 59.30 29.45 5.94
CA LEU A 32 58.25 29.12 4.99
C LEU A 32 56.93 29.25 5.74
N THR A 33 56.14 30.26 5.43
CA THR A 33 54.73 30.34 5.79
C THR A 33 54.00 29.17 5.14
N ARG A 34 54.08 28.00 5.80
CA ARG A 34 53.16 26.90 5.59
C ARG A 34 51.79 27.44 5.96
N HIS A 35 50.98 27.79 4.96
CA HIS A 35 49.54 27.83 5.16
C HIS A 35 49.14 26.50 5.81
N PRO A 36 48.41 26.50 6.93
CA PRO A 36 47.96 25.25 7.51
C PRO A 36 47.11 24.57 6.45
N VAL A 37 47.59 23.44 5.94
CA VAL A 37 46.74 22.51 5.20
C VAL A 37 45.72 22.05 6.24
N ARG A 38 44.57 22.73 6.31
CA ARG A 38 43.40 22.25 7.03
C ARG A 38 43.18 20.83 6.50
N ARG A 39 43.43 19.83 7.35
CA ARG A 39 43.10 18.44 7.06
C ARG A 39 41.63 18.44 6.63
N ALA A 40 41.34 17.97 5.43
CA ALA A 40 39.96 17.93 4.95
C ALA A 40 39.13 17.13 5.95
N LEU A 41 38.00 17.71 6.38
CA LEU A 41 37.10 17.15 7.40
C LEU A 41 36.60 15.75 7.01
N PHE A 42 36.35 15.57 5.71
CA PHE A 42 36.14 14.29 5.04
C PHE A 42 36.58 14.44 3.56
N SER A 43 36.76 13.32 2.87
CA SER A 43 37.06 13.32 1.43
C SER A 43 35.80 13.61 0.62
N THR A 44 35.84 14.60 -0.27
CA THR A 44 34.75 14.90 -1.21
C THR A 44 34.76 14.00 -2.46
N ALA A 45 35.80 13.17 -2.62
CA ALA A 45 35.97 12.31 -3.80
C ALA A 45 34.79 11.37 -4.06
N PRO A 46 34.17 10.71 -3.06
CA PRO A 46 33.03 9.81 -3.30
C PRO A 46 31.81 10.51 -3.92
N ALA A 47 31.56 11.76 -3.55
CA ALA A 47 30.52 12.59 -4.16
C ALA A 47 30.91 13.01 -5.58
N LEU A 48 32.16 13.43 -5.80
CA LEU A 48 32.64 13.77 -7.15
C LEU A 48 32.56 12.58 -8.12
N THR A 49 32.87 11.36 -7.65
CA THR A 49 32.72 10.13 -8.45
C THR A 49 31.25 9.86 -8.79
N ALA A 50 30.32 10.08 -7.85
CA ALA A 50 28.89 10.00 -8.14
C ALA A 50 28.49 11.01 -9.22
N LEU A 51 28.92 12.27 -9.07
CA LEU A 51 28.61 13.33 -10.04
C LEU A 51 29.15 13.01 -11.43
N ARG A 52 30.33 12.43 -11.55
CA ARG A 52 30.88 12.00 -12.84
C ARG A 52 30.07 10.90 -13.53
N ARG A 53 29.36 10.05 -12.76
CA ARG A 53 28.42 9.08 -13.35
C ARG A 53 27.08 9.71 -13.70
N LEU A 54 26.58 10.57 -12.82
CA LEU A 54 25.24 11.15 -12.92
C LEU A 54 25.16 12.30 -13.94
N LEU A 55 26.22 13.10 -14.04
CA LEU A 55 26.35 14.30 -14.87
C LEU A 55 27.76 14.35 -15.50
N PRO A 56 28.11 13.37 -16.36
CA PRO A 56 29.47 13.23 -16.89
C PRO A 56 29.99 14.49 -17.58
N ASP A 57 29.11 15.22 -18.29
CA ASP A 57 29.49 16.41 -19.07
C ASP A 57 29.58 17.70 -18.24
N HIS A 58 29.12 17.67 -16.99
CA HIS A 58 29.03 18.87 -16.13
C HIS A 58 29.79 18.74 -14.81
N ALA A 59 30.27 17.54 -14.46
CA ALA A 59 30.91 17.29 -13.16
C ALA A 59 32.08 18.25 -12.87
N ASP A 60 32.86 18.63 -13.88
CA ASP A 60 34.01 19.54 -13.73
C ASP A 60 33.62 21.01 -13.49
N GLN A 61 32.34 21.36 -13.66
CA GLN A 61 31.80 22.67 -13.32
C GLN A 61 31.42 22.79 -11.83
N PHE A 62 31.50 21.69 -11.07
CA PHE A 62 31.23 21.68 -9.63
C PHE A 62 32.52 21.66 -8.80
N ARG A 63 32.59 22.55 -7.82
CA ARG A 63 33.60 22.52 -6.75
C ARG A 63 32.93 22.10 -5.44
N LEU A 64 33.34 20.94 -4.92
CA LEU A 64 32.81 20.40 -3.67
C LEU A 64 33.71 20.73 -2.48
N THR A 65 33.13 21.22 -1.39
CA THR A 65 33.86 21.62 -0.17
C THR A 65 33.25 21.02 1.09
N ALA A 66 34.06 20.35 1.90
CA ALA A 66 33.64 19.83 3.21
C ALA A 66 33.51 20.95 4.25
N ILE A 67 32.44 20.94 5.06
CA ILE A 67 32.21 21.87 6.18
C ILE A 67 31.81 21.12 7.46
N GLU A 68 32.02 21.78 8.61
CA GLU A 68 31.68 21.28 9.96
C GLU A 68 30.33 21.79 10.46
N GLY A 69 29.81 21.16 11.52
CA GLY A 69 28.63 21.57 12.28
C GLY A 69 27.36 20.79 11.91
N ALA A 70 26.20 21.34 12.27
CA ALA A 70 24.90 20.75 11.98
C ALA A 70 24.71 20.46 10.48
N GLU A 71 24.06 19.34 10.18
CA GLU A 71 23.92 18.79 8.84
C GLU A 71 23.24 19.77 7.89
N ARG A 72 23.98 20.20 6.86
CA ARG A 72 23.55 21.26 5.95
C ARG A 72 24.32 21.23 4.65
N PHE A 73 23.73 21.81 3.61
CA PHE A 73 24.46 22.18 2.40
C PHE A 73 24.26 23.67 2.07
N LYS A 74 25.19 24.22 1.30
CA LYS A 74 25.07 25.54 0.68
C LYS A 74 25.62 25.51 -0.73
N VAL A 75 24.84 26.04 -1.68
CA VAL A 75 25.19 26.21 -3.09
C VAL A 75 25.36 27.68 -3.43
N THR A 76 26.50 28.02 -4.02
CA THR A 76 26.85 29.35 -4.53
C THR A 76 27.64 29.20 -5.84
N GLY A 77 28.38 30.23 -6.23
CA GLY A 77 29.28 30.18 -7.37
C GLY A 77 28.89 31.13 -8.49
N THR A 78 29.52 30.93 -9.64
CA THR A 78 29.34 31.73 -10.86
C THR A 78 29.04 30.81 -12.04
N THR A 79 28.66 31.39 -13.18
CA THR A 79 28.35 30.62 -14.39
C THR A 79 29.53 29.70 -14.77
N GLY A 80 29.26 28.40 -14.90
CA GLY A 80 30.25 27.37 -15.18
C GLY A 80 31.17 26.99 -14.01
N ARG A 81 30.96 27.55 -12.82
CA ARG A 81 31.75 27.30 -11.59
C ARG A 81 30.84 27.31 -10.38
N ILE A 82 30.09 26.23 -10.20
CA ILE A 82 29.15 26.04 -9.10
C ILE A 82 29.91 25.54 -7.87
N GLU A 83 29.73 26.21 -6.74
CA GLU A 83 30.37 25.82 -5.49
C GLU A 83 29.35 25.22 -4.54
N VAL A 84 29.57 23.97 -4.13
CA VAL A 84 28.71 23.25 -3.18
C VAL A 84 29.51 22.91 -1.95
N SER A 85 29.02 23.36 -0.79
CA SER A 85 29.58 23.00 0.51
C SER A 85 28.59 22.15 1.29
N GLY A 86 29.08 21.15 2.03
CA GLY A 86 28.23 20.19 2.72
C GLY A 86 28.94 19.44 3.85
N THR A 87 28.16 18.89 4.77
CA THR A 87 28.67 18.22 5.99
C THR A 87 28.99 16.73 5.79
N SER A 88 28.64 16.14 4.65
CA SER A 88 29.05 14.80 4.23
C SER A 88 29.06 14.70 2.69
N PRO A 89 29.64 13.65 2.09
CA PRO A 89 29.55 13.44 0.65
C PRO A 89 28.11 13.29 0.15
N ALA A 90 27.23 12.59 0.86
CA ALA A 90 25.81 12.50 0.50
C ALA A 90 25.12 13.87 0.53
N VAL A 91 25.41 14.70 1.54
CA VAL A 91 24.84 16.05 1.66
C VAL A 91 25.33 16.99 0.56
N LEU A 92 26.56 16.81 0.07
CA LEU A 92 27.04 17.51 -1.13
C LEU A 92 26.19 17.15 -2.35
N LEU A 93 25.84 15.87 -2.52
CA LEU A 93 24.96 15.42 -3.60
C LEU A 93 23.54 15.97 -3.44
N THR A 94 22.99 15.99 -2.23
CA THR A 94 21.71 16.64 -1.95
C THR A 94 21.75 18.12 -2.37
N GLY A 95 22.83 18.86 -2.03
CA GLY A 95 23.00 20.24 -2.46
C GLY A 95 23.06 20.40 -3.98
N VAL A 96 23.76 19.51 -4.69
CA VAL A 96 23.74 19.48 -6.16
C VAL A 96 22.33 19.23 -6.68
N HIS A 97 21.58 18.30 -6.11
CA HIS A 97 20.22 18.01 -6.57
C HIS A 97 19.28 19.21 -6.36
N TRP A 98 19.38 19.91 -5.22
CA TRP A 98 18.64 21.15 -4.99
C TRP A 98 18.99 22.24 -6.01
N TYR A 99 20.27 22.35 -6.40
CA TYR A 99 20.69 23.24 -7.48
C TYR A 99 20.06 22.85 -8.82
N LEU A 100 20.09 21.57 -9.19
CA LEU A 100 19.45 21.10 -10.43
C LEU A 100 17.96 21.48 -10.46
N LYS A 101 17.22 21.20 -9.39
CA LYS A 101 15.79 21.48 -9.30
C LYS A 101 15.47 22.97 -9.34
N TYR A 102 16.06 23.73 -8.42
CA TYR A 102 15.61 25.10 -8.14
C TYR A 102 16.38 26.17 -8.93
N VAL A 103 17.41 25.80 -9.69
CA VAL A 103 18.15 26.73 -10.58
C VAL A 103 18.10 26.25 -12.02
N CYS A 104 18.38 24.97 -12.28
CA CYS A 104 18.47 24.46 -13.66
C CYS A 104 17.15 23.94 -14.22
N ARG A 105 16.13 23.70 -13.37
CA ARG A 105 14.88 23.02 -13.74
C ARG A 105 15.11 21.59 -14.21
N ALA A 106 16.04 20.87 -13.57
CA ALA A 106 16.39 19.50 -13.89
C ALA A 106 16.26 18.59 -12.66
N GLN A 107 16.08 17.29 -12.89
CA GLN A 107 15.89 16.30 -11.83
C GLN A 107 16.49 14.94 -12.22
N ILE A 108 17.20 14.33 -11.29
CA ILE A 108 17.58 12.92 -11.36
C ILE A 108 16.68 12.15 -10.42
N SER A 109 15.90 11.23 -10.97
CA SER A 109 14.94 10.41 -10.21
C SER A 109 15.26 8.92 -10.34
N TRP A 110 14.64 8.10 -9.50
CA TRP A 110 14.63 6.65 -9.67
C TRP A 110 13.80 6.20 -10.88
N SER A 111 12.86 7.02 -11.35
CA SER A 111 11.91 6.70 -12.43
C SER A 111 11.68 7.91 -13.33
N GLY A 112 12.38 7.93 -14.47
CA GLY A 112 12.38 9.05 -15.40
C GLY A 112 13.22 10.21 -14.89
N SER A 113 14.30 10.56 -15.61
CA SER A 113 15.13 11.74 -15.30
C SER A 113 15.06 12.77 -16.42
N GLN A 114 15.20 14.03 -16.06
CA GLN A 114 15.38 15.15 -16.98
C GLN A 114 16.68 15.85 -16.60
N VAL A 115 17.67 15.77 -17.48
CA VAL A 115 19.01 16.36 -17.27
C VAL A 115 19.48 17.08 -18.54
N ASP A 116 18.53 17.61 -19.32
CA ASP A 116 18.85 18.48 -20.46
C ASP A 116 19.32 19.84 -19.92
N LEU A 117 20.60 19.88 -19.57
CA LEU A 117 21.27 20.99 -18.95
C LEU A 117 22.03 21.80 -20.01
N PRO A 118 22.10 23.13 -19.88
CA PRO A 118 22.97 23.92 -20.74
C PRO A 118 24.43 23.46 -20.62
N VAL A 119 25.20 23.57 -21.71
CA VAL A 119 26.63 23.22 -21.72
C VAL A 119 27.39 23.92 -20.60
N VAL A 120 27.02 25.18 -20.29
CA VAL A 120 27.56 25.93 -19.17
C VAL A 120 26.47 26.15 -18.12
N LEU A 121 26.70 25.63 -16.91
CA LEU A 121 25.75 25.68 -15.81
C LEU A 121 25.49 27.12 -15.34
N PRO A 122 24.21 27.52 -15.13
CA PRO A 122 23.87 28.87 -14.72
C PRO A 122 24.24 29.15 -13.25
N ALA A 123 24.68 30.37 -12.95
CA ALA A 123 24.89 30.78 -11.56
C ALA A 123 23.56 30.81 -10.77
N PRO A 124 23.54 30.36 -9.50
CA PRO A 124 22.37 30.55 -8.65
C PRO A 124 22.16 32.04 -8.37
N ARG A 125 20.94 32.57 -8.58
CA ARG A 125 20.62 34.00 -8.36
C ARG A 125 20.85 34.46 -6.91
N ARG A 126 20.67 33.53 -5.97
CA ARG A 126 20.95 33.66 -4.54
C ARG A 126 21.53 32.37 -4.03
N ALA A 127 22.28 32.41 -2.93
CA ALA A 127 22.73 31.18 -2.28
C ALA A 127 21.54 30.29 -1.93
N LEU A 128 21.61 29.01 -2.29
CA LEU A 128 20.68 27.99 -1.79
C LEU A 128 21.31 27.39 -0.54
N GLU A 129 20.62 27.43 0.59
CA GLU A 129 21.09 26.81 1.84
C GLU A 129 19.92 26.10 2.49
N GLN A 130 20.13 24.85 2.90
CA GLN A 130 19.19 24.10 3.72
C GLN A 130 19.92 23.35 4.82
N ARG A 131 19.22 23.16 5.94
CA ARG A 131 19.65 22.39 7.10
C ARG A 131 18.68 21.24 7.28
N ALA A 132 19.20 20.05 7.57
CA ALA A 132 18.33 18.92 7.91
C ALA A 132 17.59 19.26 9.22
N THR A 133 16.28 19.05 9.25
CA THR A 133 15.45 19.29 10.44
C THR A 133 15.36 18.06 11.35
N VAL A 134 15.84 16.92 10.87
CA VAL A 134 15.85 15.64 11.60
C VAL A 134 17.14 14.85 11.26
N PRO A 135 17.73 14.12 12.24
CA PRO A 135 18.96 13.36 12.01
C PRO A 135 18.77 12.09 11.16
N HIS A 136 17.61 11.41 11.22
CA HIS A 136 17.39 10.13 10.54
C HIS A 136 16.56 10.30 9.24
N ARG A 137 17.05 9.76 8.12
CA ARG A 137 16.30 9.65 6.85
C ARG A 137 16.50 8.26 6.27
N PHE A 138 15.65 7.35 6.75
CA PHE A 138 15.68 5.93 6.48
C PHE A 138 14.99 5.58 5.15
N ALA A 139 15.57 4.65 4.40
CA ALA A 139 15.05 4.17 3.13
C ALA A 139 14.91 2.64 3.09
N TYR A 140 13.82 2.22 2.45
CA TYR A 140 13.41 0.86 2.09
C TYR A 140 12.66 0.05 3.16
N ASN A 141 11.67 -0.71 2.70
CA ASN A 141 10.97 -1.72 3.48
C ASN A 141 11.76 -3.03 3.52
N ASP A 142 11.51 -3.90 4.50
CA ASP A 142 12.08 -5.25 4.58
C ASP A 142 11.87 -6.07 3.30
N THR A 143 10.73 -5.87 2.63
CA THR A 143 10.36 -6.58 1.39
C THR A 143 10.90 -5.95 0.10
N HIS A 144 11.57 -4.79 0.19
CA HIS A 144 12.05 -4.00 -0.95
C HIS A 144 12.83 -4.81 -1.98
N ASP A 145 13.84 -5.55 -1.52
CA ASP A 145 14.80 -6.21 -2.41
C ASP A 145 14.10 -7.28 -3.26
N GLY A 146 13.18 -8.02 -2.64
CA GLY A 146 12.36 -9.05 -3.28
C GLY A 146 11.51 -8.49 -4.41
N TYR A 147 10.80 -7.38 -4.19
CA TYR A 147 9.86 -6.86 -5.20
C TYR A 147 10.47 -5.83 -6.16
N THR A 148 11.58 -5.19 -5.82
CA THR A 148 12.19 -4.17 -6.70
C THR A 148 13.12 -4.80 -7.72
N ALA A 149 14.11 -5.56 -7.23
CA ALA A 149 15.23 -6.02 -8.05
C ALA A 149 16.09 -7.09 -7.32
N PRO A 150 15.54 -8.27 -7.01
CA PRO A 150 16.25 -9.27 -6.20
C PRO A 150 17.52 -9.84 -6.89
N TYR A 151 17.64 -9.59 -8.19
CA TYR A 151 18.77 -9.99 -9.04
C TYR A 151 19.53 -8.77 -9.60
N ALA A 152 19.43 -7.60 -8.94
CA ALA A 152 20.14 -6.40 -9.34
C ALA A 152 21.66 -6.60 -9.34
N ASP A 153 22.32 -6.12 -10.38
CA ASP A 153 23.77 -6.03 -10.43
C ASP A 153 24.29 -4.79 -9.66
N TRP A 154 25.63 -4.68 -9.60
CA TRP A 154 26.28 -3.55 -8.95
C TRP A 154 25.93 -2.20 -9.60
N ALA A 155 25.78 -2.12 -10.92
CA ALA A 155 25.53 -0.86 -11.60
C ALA A 155 24.15 -0.29 -11.23
N ARG A 156 23.14 -1.17 -11.10
CA ARG A 156 21.81 -0.76 -10.61
C ARG A 156 21.86 -0.30 -9.15
N TRP A 157 22.51 -1.06 -8.27
CA TRP A 157 22.66 -0.68 -6.86
C TRP A 157 23.44 0.62 -6.66
N GLU A 158 24.55 0.81 -7.38
CA GLU A 158 25.35 2.03 -7.30
C GLU A 158 24.52 3.25 -7.69
N ARG A 159 23.71 3.13 -8.76
CA ARG A 159 22.80 4.20 -9.17
C ARG A 159 21.72 4.45 -8.12
N LEU A 160 21.11 3.41 -7.54
CA LEU A 160 20.07 3.56 -6.50
C LEU A 160 20.63 4.31 -5.28
N ILE A 161 21.83 3.95 -4.83
CA ILE A 161 22.51 4.64 -3.72
C ILE A 161 22.80 6.10 -4.06
N ASP A 162 23.30 6.37 -5.28
CA ASP A 162 23.53 7.75 -5.73
C ASP A 162 22.23 8.57 -5.75
N VAL A 163 21.10 7.98 -6.19
CA VAL A 163 19.77 8.62 -6.14
C VAL A 163 19.31 8.87 -4.71
N LEU A 164 19.44 7.90 -3.81
CA LEU A 164 19.09 8.09 -2.39
C LEU A 164 19.90 9.25 -1.76
N ALA A 165 21.18 9.36 -2.08
CA ALA A 165 22.02 10.48 -1.63
C ALA A 165 21.56 11.84 -2.19
N LEU A 166 21.15 11.91 -3.46
CA LEU A 166 20.56 13.12 -4.07
C LEU A 166 19.26 13.54 -3.36
N HIS A 167 18.52 12.60 -2.77
CA HIS A 167 17.30 12.82 -1.99
C HIS A 167 17.58 13.00 -0.48
N GLY A 168 18.84 12.95 -0.06
CA GLY A 168 19.25 13.21 1.32
C GLY A 168 18.97 12.08 2.31
N CYS A 169 18.64 10.88 1.81
CA CYS A 169 18.62 9.67 2.62
C CYS A 169 20.02 9.41 3.20
N ASN A 170 20.09 8.99 4.45
CA ASN A 170 21.36 8.70 5.12
C ASN A 170 21.40 7.34 5.81
N GLU A 171 20.28 6.62 5.87
CA GLU A 171 20.17 5.27 6.43
C GLU A 171 19.47 4.37 5.41
N VAL A 172 20.10 3.26 5.04
CA VAL A 172 19.62 2.41 3.95
C VAL A 172 19.63 0.95 4.40
N LEU A 173 18.48 0.27 4.31
CA LEU A 173 18.39 -1.17 4.57
C LEU A 173 19.12 -1.96 3.48
N VAL A 174 19.99 -2.89 3.90
CA VAL A 174 20.78 -3.74 3.00
C VAL A 174 20.57 -5.22 3.37
N THR A 175 19.86 -5.94 2.52
CA THR A 175 19.63 -7.39 2.61
C THR A 175 20.57 -8.24 1.74
N PRO A 176 21.19 -7.75 0.64
CA PRO A 176 22.15 -8.55 -0.12
C PRO A 176 23.32 -9.09 0.69
N GLY A 177 23.55 -10.40 0.62
CA GLY A 177 24.69 -11.10 1.23
C GLY A 177 24.43 -11.65 2.63
N GLN A 178 23.25 -11.41 3.23
CA GLN A 178 22.94 -11.94 4.57
C GLN A 178 22.79 -13.46 4.60
N GLU A 179 22.48 -14.09 3.46
CA GLU A 179 22.51 -15.55 3.32
C GLU A 179 23.89 -16.15 3.63
N ALA A 180 24.99 -15.44 3.39
CA ALA A 180 26.33 -15.91 3.69
C ALA A 180 26.67 -15.86 5.18
N VAL A 181 26.07 -14.92 5.92
CA VAL A 181 26.14 -14.86 7.38
C VAL A 181 25.47 -16.11 7.95
N TYR A 182 24.26 -16.42 7.48
CA TYR A 182 23.52 -17.61 7.92
C TYR A 182 24.19 -18.91 7.47
N HIS A 183 24.73 -19.00 6.25
CA HIS A 183 25.47 -20.17 5.80
C HIS A 183 26.64 -20.48 6.76
N ARG A 184 27.48 -19.48 7.07
CA ARG A 184 28.59 -19.64 8.03
C ARG A 184 28.10 -19.97 9.43
N LEU A 185 27.03 -19.31 9.88
CA LEU A 185 26.41 -19.57 11.17
C LEU A 185 25.97 -21.04 11.28
N LEU A 186 25.20 -21.54 10.33
CA LEU A 186 24.68 -22.91 10.37
C LEU A 186 25.80 -23.95 10.40
N LYS A 187 26.93 -23.70 9.74
CA LYS A 187 28.12 -24.56 9.82
C LYS A 187 28.71 -24.63 11.23
N ASP A 188 28.78 -23.50 11.94
CA ASP A 188 29.24 -23.46 13.33
C ASP A 188 28.33 -24.30 14.26
N PHE A 189 27.06 -24.48 13.89
CA PHE A 189 26.03 -25.19 14.67
C PHE A 189 25.62 -26.54 14.06
N GLY A 190 26.54 -27.20 13.34
CA GLY A 190 26.43 -28.61 12.97
C GLY A 190 25.58 -28.91 11.73
N TYR A 191 25.43 -27.95 10.83
CA TYR A 191 24.81 -28.17 9.51
C TYR A 191 25.89 -28.29 8.42
N SER A 192 25.65 -29.19 7.47
CA SER A 192 26.48 -29.33 6.27
C SER A 192 26.19 -28.21 5.26
N ASP A 193 27.09 -28.00 4.29
CA ASP A 193 26.90 -27.02 3.21
C ASP A 193 25.56 -27.30 2.48
N THR A 194 25.28 -28.56 2.13
CA THR A 194 24.02 -28.94 1.47
C THR A 194 22.77 -28.57 2.27
N GLU A 195 22.78 -28.76 3.58
CA GLU A 195 21.64 -28.41 4.44
C GLU A 195 21.45 -26.90 4.54
N ALA A 196 22.55 -26.15 4.70
CA ALA A 196 22.51 -24.70 4.76
C ALA A 196 22.04 -24.10 3.42
N ASP A 197 22.60 -24.54 2.29
CA ASP A 197 22.27 -24.07 0.95
C ASP A 197 20.81 -24.37 0.57
N THR A 198 20.26 -25.50 1.02
CA THR A 198 18.86 -25.89 0.78
C THR A 198 17.88 -25.03 1.59
N TRP A 199 18.24 -24.71 2.84
CA TRP A 199 17.40 -23.91 3.73
C TRP A 199 17.29 -22.44 3.29
N LEU A 200 18.31 -21.94 2.58
CA LEU A 200 18.34 -20.58 2.03
C LEU A 200 17.42 -20.46 0.79
N PRO A 201 16.48 -19.50 0.77
CA PRO A 201 15.67 -19.24 -0.41
C PRO A 201 16.45 -18.60 -1.56
N ALA A 202 15.89 -18.70 -2.77
CA ALA A 202 16.32 -17.88 -3.90
C ALA A 202 16.22 -16.37 -3.57
N PRO A 203 17.06 -15.50 -4.18
CA PRO A 203 17.10 -14.07 -3.87
C PRO A 203 15.75 -13.34 -3.89
N SER A 204 14.83 -13.75 -4.77
CA SER A 204 13.47 -13.20 -4.84
C SER A 204 12.64 -13.37 -3.58
N HIS A 205 12.94 -14.35 -2.72
CA HIS A 205 12.15 -14.71 -1.54
C HIS A 205 12.87 -14.50 -0.20
N GLN A 206 14.17 -14.17 -0.23
CA GLN A 206 14.97 -13.95 0.97
C GLN A 206 14.44 -12.88 1.94
N PRO A 207 13.76 -11.79 1.51
CA PRO A 207 13.14 -10.85 2.45
C PRO A 207 12.21 -11.50 3.47
N TRP A 208 11.35 -12.44 3.04
CA TRP A 208 10.42 -13.13 3.95
C TRP A 208 11.12 -14.13 4.85
N TRP A 209 12.27 -14.66 4.42
CA TRP A 209 13.12 -15.48 5.28
C TRP A 209 13.80 -14.68 6.39
N LEU A 210 14.32 -13.49 6.07
CA LEU A 210 14.87 -12.58 7.08
C LEU A 210 13.81 -12.11 8.10
N LEU A 211 12.53 -12.10 7.71
CA LEU A 211 11.38 -11.82 8.58
C LEU A 211 10.83 -13.07 9.31
N GLN A 212 11.48 -14.24 9.19
CA GLN A 212 11.03 -15.52 9.77
C GLN A 212 9.67 -16.02 9.25
N ASN A 213 9.21 -15.55 8.09
CA ASN A 213 7.93 -15.95 7.52
C ASN A 213 8.03 -17.27 6.75
N MET A 214 9.20 -17.60 6.21
CA MET A 214 9.43 -18.82 5.46
C MET A 214 10.91 -19.19 5.47
N SER A 215 11.20 -20.42 5.08
CA SER A 215 12.53 -20.86 4.66
C SER A 215 12.40 -21.68 3.39
N GLU A 216 13.54 -22.04 2.78
CA GLU A 216 13.59 -22.81 1.53
C GLU A 216 12.91 -22.06 0.37
N TYR A 217 12.56 -22.72 -0.72
CA TYR A 217 11.97 -22.15 -1.95
C TYR A 217 12.97 -21.61 -2.99
N GLY A 218 13.00 -22.28 -4.14
CA GLY A 218 13.83 -21.88 -5.28
C GLY A 218 15.34 -22.12 -5.10
N GLY A 219 15.74 -22.76 -4.01
CA GLY A 219 17.09 -23.25 -3.76
C GLY A 219 17.34 -24.68 -4.25
N PRO A 220 18.51 -25.28 -3.96
CA PRO A 220 19.56 -24.72 -3.10
C PRO A 220 20.30 -23.55 -3.75
N VAL A 221 20.77 -22.60 -2.93
CA VAL A 221 21.63 -21.50 -3.39
C VAL A 221 23.02 -22.05 -3.72
N SER A 222 23.53 -21.82 -4.93
CA SER A 222 24.86 -22.33 -5.28
C SER A 222 25.98 -21.56 -4.55
N PRO A 223 27.14 -22.20 -4.29
CA PRO A 223 28.29 -21.50 -3.71
C PRO A 223 28.76 -20.28 -4.52
N ALA A 224 28.63 -20.34 -5.85
CA ALA A 224 29.00 -19.24 -6.73
C ALA A 224 28.02 -18.07 -6.62
N LEU A 225 26.71 -18.34 -6.57
CA LEU A 225 25.68 -17.33 -6.33
C LEU A 225 25.83 -16.70 -4.94
N LEU A 226 26.08 -17.53 -3.92
CA LEU A 226 26.35 -17.09 -2.54
C LEU A 226 27.54 -16.11 -2.50
N ALA A 227 28.64 -16.45 -3.18
CA ALA A 227 29.82 -15.58 -3.27
C ALA A 227 29.52 -14.27 -4.01
N ALA A 228 28.81 -14.33 -5.13
CA ALA A 228 28.42 -13.14 -5.91
C ALA A 228 27.52 -12.18 -5.11
N ARG A 229 26.52 -12.72 -4.40
CA ARG A 229 25.63 -11.99 -3.48
C ARG A 229 26.41 -11.38 -2.31
N THR A 230 27.35 -12.11 -1.75
CA THR A 230 28.22 -11.61 -0.67
C THR A 230 29.04 -10.41 -1.13
N GLU A 231 29.69 -10.51 -2.29
CA GLU A 231 30.48 -9.42 -2.87
C GLU A 231 29.62 -8.21 -3.19
N LEU A 232 28.41 -8.42 -3.71
CA LEU A 232 27.45 -7.34 -3.93
C LEU A 232 27.11 -6.61 -2.60
N GLY A 233 26.81 -7.36 -1.54
CA GLY A 233 26.56 -6.82 -0.21
C GLY A 233 27.74 -5.98 0.31
N ARG A 234 28.99 -6.46 0.14
CA ARG A 234 30.20 -5.70 0.51
C ARG A 234 30.28 -4.37 -0.23
N LYS A 235 30.08 -4.39 -1.56
CA LYS A 235 30.14 -3.16 -2.37
C LYS A 235 29.06 -2.15 -1.96
N ILE A 236 27.84 -2.61 -1.66
CA ILE A 236 26.74 -1.74 -1.21
C ILE A 236 27.12 -1.07 0.12
N VAL A 237 27.54 -1.87 1.11
CA VAL A 237 27.94 -1.38 2.44
C VAL A 237 29.09 -0.38 2.33
N ASP A 238 30.11 -0.70 1.56
CA ASP A 238 31.28 0.18 1.37
C ASP A 238 30.90 1.48 0.68
N ARG A 239 30.01 1.45 -0.31
CA ARG A 239 29.56 2.64 -1.02
C ARG A 239 28.72 3.57 -0.13
N LEU A 240 27.87 3.01 0.73
CA LEU A 240 27.12 3.78 1.72
C LEU A 240 28.09 4.51 2.67
N ARG A 241 29.09 3.79 3.22
CA ARG A 241 30.12 4.40 4.09
C ARG A 241 30.93 5.47 3.38
N GLN A 242 31.35 5.23 2.14
CA GLN A 242 32.07 6.23 1.33
C GLN A 242 31.27 7.52 1.16
N LEU A 243 29.94 7.42 1.09
CA LEU A 243 29.07 8.59 0.98
C LEU A 243 28.72 9.24 2.33
N GLY A 244 29.18 8.67 3.44
CA GLY A 244 28.81 9.10 4.79
C GLY A 244 27.38 8.71 5.17
N MET A 245 26.81 7.72 4.48
CA MET A 245 25.54 7.08 4.82
C MET A 245 25.79 5.84 5.68
N ARG A 246 24.75 5.40 6.37
CA ARG A 246 24.76 4.28 7.31
C ARG A 246 24.04 3.08 6.69
N PRO A 247 24.73 1.95 6.48
CA PRO A 247 24.06 0.70 6.18
C PRO A 247 23.28 0.23 7.42
N VAL A 248 22.03 -0.16 7.20
CA VAL A 248 21.20 -0.85 8.20
C VAL A 248 21.14 -2.31 7.77
N LEU A 249 21.66 -3.23 8.59
CA LEU A 249 21.63 -4.66 8.29
C LEU A 249 20.56 -5.38 9.11
N PRO A 250 20.07 -6.55 8.68
CA PRO A 250 19.31 -7.43 9.56
C PRO A 250 20.12 -7.80 10.80
N GLY A 251 19.47 -7.80 11.96
CA GLY A 251 20.01 -8.34 13.20
C GLY A 251 19.49 -9.74 13.50
N TYR A 252 20.01 -10.35 14.56
CA TYR A 252 19.62 -11.71 14.97
C TYR A 252 18.61 -11.70 16.13
N PHE A 253 17.47 -12.35 15.90
CA PHE A 253 16.38 -12.45 16.89
C PHE A 253 15.79 -13.87 16.97
N GLY A 254 16.57 -14.90 16.60
CA GLY A 254 16.26 -16.30 16.93
C GLY A 254 15.80 -17.19 15.77
N THR A 255 16.11 -16.83 14.52
CA THR A 255 15.75 -17.67 13.36
C THR A 255 16.64 -18.89 13.29
N VAL A 256 16.07 -20.09 13.39
CA VAL A 256 16.81 -21.35 13.23
C VAL A 256 16.06 -22.35 12.33
N PRO A 257 16.76 -23.28 11.66
CA PRO A 257 16.11 -24.34 10.89
C PRO A 257 15.39 -25.35 11.80
N ASP A 258 14.53 -26.16 11.19
CA ASP A 258 13.90 -27.29 11.86
C ASP A 258 14.95 -28.26 12.43
N GLY A 259 14.63 -28.87 13.58
CA GLY A 259 15.50 -29.84 14.24
C GLY A 259 16.74 -29.24 14.92
N PHE A 260 16.87 -27.91 15.00
CA PHE A 260 18.02 -27.23 15.60
C PHE A 260 18.31 -27.69 17.05
N ALA A 261 17.26 -27.85 17.86
CA ALA A 261 17.41 -28.28 19.27
C ALA A 261 17.94 -29.70 19.43
N ALA A 262 17.74 -30.58 18.45
CA ALA A 262 18.30 -31.94 18.49
C ALA A 262 19.82 -31.96 18.25
N ARG A 263 20.34 -30.97 17.51
CA ARG A 263 21.77 -30.82 17.20
C ARG A 263 22.52 -30.02 18.25
N ASN A 264 21.83 -29.10 18.92
CA ASN A 264 22.43 -28.12 19.81
C ASN A 264 21.87 -28.28 21.24
N PRO A 265 22.51 -29.10 22.10
CA PRO A 265 22.05 -29.34 23.46
C PRO A 265 21.87 -28.04 24.26
N GLY A 266 20.74 -27.91 24.95
CA GLY A 266 20.38 -26.70 25.70
C GLY A 266 19.62 -25.65 24.88
N ALA A 267 19.51 -25.82 23.56
CA ALA A 267 18.61 -25.01 22.76
C ALA A 267 17.15 -25.39 23.04
N ARG A 268 16.29 -24.38 23.00
CA ARG A 268 14.84 -24.54 23.10
C ARG A 268 14.20 -23.74 21.98
N VAL A 269 13.38 -24.40 21.18
CA VAL A 269 12.69 -23.78 20.05
C VAL A 269 11.18 -23.77 20.26
N ILE A 270 10.54 -22.73 19.73
CA ILE A 270 9.10 -22.53 19.73
C ILE A 270 8.58 -22.67 18.29
N PRO A 271 7.77 -23.70 17.98
CA PRO A 271 7.20 -23.87 16.66
C PRO A 271 6.35 -22.68 16.21
N GLN A 272 6.64 -22.16 15.01
CA GLN A 272 5.99 -20.95 14.51
C GLN A 272 4.79 -21.22 13.58
N GLY A 273 4.56 -22.48 13.20
CA GLY A 273 3.43 -22.87 12.35
C GLY A 273 3.65 -22.47 10.89
N THR A 274 2.64 -21.84 10.28
CA THR A 274 2.69 -21.47 8.86
C THR A 274 2.39 -19.99 8.65
N TRP A 275 2.90 -19.43 7.55
CA TRP A 275 2.57 -18.10 7.04
C TRP A 275 2.14 -18.26 5.59
N ASN A 276 0.89 -17.90 5.27
CA ASN A 276 0.31 -18.03 3.92
C ASN A 276 0.49 -19.41 3.26
N GLY A 277 0.50 -20.49 4.06
CA GLY A 277 0.68 -21.86 3.60
C GLY A 277 2.14 -22.35 3.59
N LEU A 278 3.13 -21.49 3.80
CA LEU A 278 4.53 -21.88 3.94
C LEU A 278 4.87 -22.19 5.41
N PRO A 279 5.67 -23.24 5.68
CA PRO A 279 6.25 -23.47 7.00
C PRO A 279 7.13 -22.29 7.41
N ARG A 280 6.95 -21.81 8.64
CA ARG A 280 7.85 -20.83 9.26
C ARG A 280 9.02 -21.56 9.92
N PRO A 281 10.25 -21.02 9.86
CA PRO A 281 11.34 -21.51 10.70
C PRO A 281 10.97 -21.39 12.19
N ASP A 282 11.46 -22.33 12.97
CA ASP A 282 11.31 -22.34 14.43
C ASP A 282 11.98 -21.11 15.08
N TRP A 283 11.40 -20.64 16.19
CA TRP A 283 11.95 -19.52 16.96
C TRP A 283 12.76 -20.00 18.16
N LEU A 284 14.05 -19.71 18.18
CA LEU A 284 14.94 -20.02 19.30
C LEU A 284 14.62 -19.11 20.50
N ASP A 285 14.28 -19.69 21.66
CA ASP A 285 13.96 -18.97 22.89
C ASP A 285 15.14 -18.07 23.30
N PRO A 286 14.97 -16.73 23.26
CA PRO A 286 16.07 -15.80 23.51
C PRO A 286 16.70 -15.90 24.90
N ARG A 287 16.01 -16.52 25.87
CA ARG A 287 16.49 -16.67 27.25
C ARG A 287 17.51 -17.79 27.43
N THR A 288 17.77 -18.58 26.39
CA THR A 288 18.71 -19.71 26.46
C THR A 288 20.16 -19.24 26.28
N THR A 289 21.12 -19.97 26.87
CA THR A 289 22.55 -19.71 26.64
C THR A 289 22.93 -19.92 25.17
N VAL A 290 22.32 -20.91 24.51
CA VAL A 290 22.53 -21.17 23.07
C VAL A 290 22.13 -19.97 22.22
N PHE A 291 21.07 -19.23 22.58
CA PHE A 291 20.72 -17.97 21.90
C PHE A 291 21.85 -16.94 21.98
N THR A 292 22.48 -16.80 23.14
CA THR A 292 23.59 -15.85 23.32
C THR A 292 24.80 -16.25 22.47
N GLU A 293 25.13 -17.54 22.42
CA GLU A 293 26.23 -18.09 21.62
C GLU A 293 26.00 -17.89 20.12
N ILE A 294 24.80 -18.20 19.62
CA ILE A 294 24.45 -18.03 18.21
C ILE A 294 24.37 -16.55 17.81
N ALA A 295 23.84 -15.68 18.67
CA ALA A 295 23.83 -14.24 18.41
C ALA A 295 25.26 -13.69 18.31
N ALA A 296 26.16 -14.09 19.22
CA ALA A 296 27.57 -13.72 19.15
C ALA A 296 28.25 -14.22 17.87
N ALA A 297 27.98 -15.46 17.46
CA ALA A 297 28.50 -16.02 16.21
C ALA A 297 27.94 -15.30 14.96
N TYR A 298 26.64 -15.00 14.94
CA TYR A 298 25.99 -14.26 13.85
C TYR A 298 26.66 -12.90 13.64
N TYR A 299 26.79 -12.11 14.72
CA TYR A 299 27.40 -10.79 14.64
C TYR A 299 28.91 -10.88 14.31
N ARG A 300 29.63 -11.91 14.77
CA ARG A 300 31.03 -12.14 14.36
C ARG A 300 31.13 -12.34 12.84
N HIS A 301 30.36 -13.28 12.27
CA HIS A 301 30.35 -13.55 10.83
C HIS A 301 29.93 -12.33 10.01
N GLN A 302 28.95 -11.58 10.49
CA GLN A 302 28.50 -10.36 9.84
C GLN A 302 29.59 -9.27 9.84
N THR A 303 30.37 -9.11 10.91
CA THR A 303 31.55 -8.20 10.92
C THR A 303 32.62 -8.65 9.95
N GLU A 304 32.96 -9.94 9.91
CA GLU A 304 33.98 -10.45 8.99
C GLU A 304 33.58 -10.20 7.51
N LEU A 305 32.29 -10.32 7.23
CA LEU A 305 31.75 -10.14 5.89
C LEU A 305 31.51 -8.68 5.51
N PHE A 306 31.09 -7.81 6.42
CA PHE A 306 30.65 -6.46 6.06
C PHE A 306 31.33 -5.33 6.83
N GLY A 307 32.20 -5.64 7.80
CA GLY A 307 32.84 -4.67 8.69
C GLY A 307 31.91 -4.17 9.79
N ASP A 308 32.28 -3.06 10.43
CA ASP A 308 31.54 -2.50 11.58
C ASP A 308 30.21 -1.86 11.18
N ILE A 309 29.13 -2.23 11.86
CA ILE A 309 27.76 -1.79 11.58
C ILE A 309 27.15 -1.29 12.88
N ASP A 310 26.47 -0.15 12.79
CA ASP A 310 25.85 0.50 13.95
C ASP A 310 24.33 0.32 13.98
N TYR A 311 23.66 -0.03 12.87
CA TYR A 311 22.20 -0.09 12.79
C TYR A 311 21.72 -1.49 12.42
N PHE A 312 20.87 -2.07 13.26
CA PHE A 312 20.37 -3.43 13.08
C PHE A 312 18.84 -3.43 13.12
N LYS A 313 18.24 -3.91 12.02
CA LYS A 313 16.79 -4.03 11.91
C LYS A 313 16.33 -5.41 12.37
N MET A 314 15.43 -5.45 13.35
CA MET A 314 14.89 -6.70 13.91
C MET A 314 13.44 -6.51 14.36
N ASP A 315 12.57 -7.45 13.98
CA ASP A 315 11.13 -7.40 14.23
C ASP A 315 10.63 -8.73 14.82
N LEU A 316 10.55 -8.80 16.16
CA LEU A 316 10.11 -10.01 16.84
C LEU A 316 8.63 -10.33 16.51
N LEU A 317 8.36 -11.57 16.09
CA LEU A 317 7.00 -12.08 15.83
C LEU A 317 6.26 -11.27 14.74
N HIS A 318 6.98 -10.93 13.67
CA HIS A 318 6.44 -10.22 12.51
C HIS A 318 5.33 -11.01 11.79
N GLU A 319 4.19 -10.33 11.55
CA GLU A 319 3.00 -10.84 10.83
C GLU A 319 2.50 -12.23 11.25
N GLY A 320 2.67 -12.58 12.54
CA GLY A 320 2.21 -13.84 13.08
C GLY A 320 3.25 -14.46 13.99
N GLY A 321 3.42 -15.77 13.86
CA GLY A 321 4.19 -16.56 14.81
C GLY A 321 3.53 -16.63 16.18
N THR A 322 4.21 -17.27 17.12
CA THR A 322 3.77 -17.35 18.52
C THR A 322 4.96 -17.27 19.46
N ALA A 323 4.78 -16.51 20.55
CA ALA A 323 5.74 -16.52 21.63
C ALA A 323 5.70 -17.85 22.41
N GLY A 324 4.67 -18.68 22.21
CA GLY A 324 4.41 -19.83 23.07
C GLY A 324 4.22 -19.37 24.51
N ASP A 325 5.01 -19.94 25.41
CA ASP A 325 5.11 -19.56 26.82
C ASP A 325 6.33 -18.66 27.13
N VAL A 326 7.02 -18.15 26.11
CA VAL A 326 8.10 -17.16 26.28
C VAL A 326 7.50 -15.79 26.58
N PRO A 327 7.78 -15.17 27.75
CA PRO A 327 7.36 -13.81 28.02
C PRO A 327 8.05 -12.83 27.07
N VAL A 328 7.27 -12.04 26.31
CA VAL A 328 7.80 -11.10 25.30
C VAL A 328 8.78 -10.09 25.89
N ALA A 329 8.51 -9.59 27.09
CA ALA A 329 9.41 -8.66 27.79
C ALA A 329 10.80 -9.27 28.05
N ASP A 330 10.84 -10.53 28.49
CA ASP A 330 12.11 -11.22 28.77
C ASP A 330 12.85 -11.56 27.47
N ALA A 331 12.11 -11.96 26.43
CA ALA A 331 12.67 -12.16 25.10
C ALA A 331 13.30 -10.88 24.55
N ALA A 332 12.60 -9.74 24.66
CA ALA A 332 13.08 -8.44 24.21
C ALA A 332 14.38 -8.03 24.92
N ARG A 333 14.44 -8.15 26.25
CA ARG A 333 15.66 -7.87 27.03
C ARG A 333 16.82 -8.78 26.63
N ALA A 334 16.56 -10.06 26.38
CA ALA A 334 17.62 -11.00 25.99
C ALA A 334 18.15 -10.73 24.58
N VAL A 335 17.28 -10.36 23.63
CA VAL A 335 17.66 -9.91 22.29
C VAL A 335 18.50 -8.63 22.37
N GLU A 336 18.02 -7.62 23.11
CA GLU A 336 18.74 -6.37 23.33
C GLU A 336 20.11 -6.62 23.97
N THR A 337 20.16 -7.41 25.05
CA THR A 337 21.41 -7.73 25.76
C THR A 337 22.41 -8.42 24.83
N SER A 338 21.95 -9.35 24.00
CA SER A 338 22.81 -10.06 23.04
C SER A 338 23.34 -9.13 21.96
N LEU A 339 22.49 -8.25 21.42
CA LEU A 339 22.90 -7.20 20.49
C LEU A 339 23.95 -6.30 21.13
N ARG A 340 23.69 -5.77 22.34
CA ARG A 340 24.59 -4.86 23.07
C ARG A 340 25.91 -5.49 23.43
N THR A 341 25.91 -6.77 23.76
CA THR A 341 27.13 -7.52 24.07
C THR A 341 28.01 -7.65 22.83
N ALA A 342 27.43 -7.95 21.67
CA ALA A 342 28.17 -8.04 20.42
C ALA A 342 28.50 -6.67 19.79
N ARG A 343 27.65 -5.67 20.05
CA ARG A 343 27.65 -4.32 19.47
C ARG A 343 27.18 -3.29 20.50
N PRO A 344 28.07 -2.79 21.37
CA PRO A 344 27.70 -1.87 22.45
C PRO A 344 26.94 -0.62 21.98
N GLU A 345 27.35 -0.06 20.85
CA GLU A 345 26.81 1.20 20.30
C GLU A 345 25.63 1.02 19.33
N ALA A 346 25.15 -0.21 19.10
CA ALA A 346 24.12 -0.49 18.09
C ALA A 346 22.82 0.31 18.27
N THR A 347 22.18 0.75 17.21
CA THR A 347 20.78 1.16 17.23
C THR A 347 19.92 -0.02 16.78
N TRP A 348 18.94 -0.37 17.62
CA TRP A 348 17.90 -1.33 17.24
C TRP A 348 16.82 -0.60 16.44
N VAL A 349 16.77 -0.87 15.15
CA VAL A 349 15.74 -0.35 14.24
C VAL A 349 14.53 -1.28 14.24
N ILE A 350 13.33 -0.75 14.49
CA ILE A 350 12.09 -1.52 14.59
C ILE A 350 11.05 -0.98 13.61
N LEU A 351 10.36 -1.85 12.86
CA LEU A 351 9.28 -1.47 11.97
C LEU A 351 8.00 -1.13 12.74
N GLY A 352 7.48 0.08 12.57
CA GLY A 352 6.11 0.43 12.97
C GLY A 352 5.10 -0.16 11.99
N TRP A 353 4.57 -1.35 12.26
CA TRP A 353 3.59 -2.03 11.40
C TRP A 353 2.60 -2.86 12.20
N GLN A 354 1.31 -2.65 11.97
CA GLN A 354 0.21 -3.30 12.69
C GLN A 354 0.40 -3.16 14.22
N SER A 355 0.68 -4.25 14.93
CA SER A 355 0.90 -4.29 16.38
C SER A 355 2.38 -4.29 16.77
N ASN A 356 3.30 -4.10 15.81
CA ASN A 356 4.74 -3.99 16.04
C ASN A 356 5.19 -2.50 16.01
N PRO A 357 6.07 -2.07 16.92
CA PRO A 357 6.47 -2.76 18.15
C PRO A 357 5.28 -2.97 19.10
N ARG A 358 5.30 -4.08 19.84
CA ARG A 358 4.33 -4.31 20.91
C ARG A 358 4.67 -3.40 22.11
N PRO A 359 3.70 -2.79 22.81
CA PRO A 359 3.99 -1.97 23.98
C PRO A 359 4.85 -2.70 25.03
N ALA A 360 4.52 -3.96 25.33
CA ALA A 360 5.28 -4.78 26.28
C ALA A 360 6.74 -5.06 25.86
N LEU A 361 7.09 -4.90 24.58
CA LEU A 361 8.47 -4.97 24.12
C LEU A 361 9.19 -3.66 24.47
N LEU A 362 8.58 -2.51 24.14
CA LEU A 362 9.17 -1.19 24.41
C LEU A 362 9.33 -0.93 25.92
N ASP A 363 8.32 -1.30 26.72
CA ASP A 363 8.36 -1.16 28.19
C ASP A 363 9.47 -1.97 28.86
N ALA A 364 10.02 -2.97 28.16
CA ALA A 364 10.98 -3.92 28.72
C ALA A 364 12.45 -3.56 28.43
N ILE A 365 12.72 -2.72 27.44
CA ILE A 365 14.06 -2.42 26.90
C ILE A 365 14.45 -0.97 27.11
N ASP A 366 15.73 -0.65 26.92
CA ASP A 366 16.20 0.73 26.86
C ASP A 366 15.92 1.33 25.48
N THR A 367 15.06 2.34 25.44
CA THR A 367 14.64 2.98 24.19
C THR A 367 15.58 4.08 23.72
N ASP A 368 16.61 4.47 24.49
CA ASP A 368 17.58 5.51 24.12
C ASP A 368 18.37 5.15 22.85
N ARG A 369 18.46 3.87 22.53
CA ARG A 369 19.16 3.33 21.35
C ARG A 369 18.24 2.50 20.46
N VAL A 370 16.96 2.85 20.45
CA VAL A 370 15.95 2.34 19.52
C VAL A 370 15.63 3.43 18.48
N LEU A 371 15.34 3.00 17.26
CA LEU A 371 14.72 3.85 16.24
C LEU A 371 13.52 3.12 15.64
N ILE A 372 12.32 3.64 15.87
CA ILE A 372 11.12 3.10 15.24
C ILE A 372 10.96 3.75 13.87
N VAL A 373 10.96 2.96 12.80
CA VAL A 373 10.66 3.43 11.44
C VAL A 373 9.18 3.18 11.15
N ASP A 374 8.37 4.22 11.22
CA ASP A 374 6.90 4.10 11.19
C ASP A 374 6.37 3.89 9.76
N GLY A 375 5.69 2.78 9.48
CA GLY A 375 5.07 2.56 8.19
C GLY A 375 3.69 3.19 8.02
N LEU A 376 3.12 3.76 9.09
CA LEU A 376 1.70 4.09 9.19
C LEU A 376 1.41 5.53 9.62
N SER A 377 2.43 6.40 9.75
CA SER A 377 2.24 7.79 10.23
C SER A 377 1.23 8.57 9.38
N ASP A 378 1.14 8.22 8.11
CA ASP A 378 0.28 8.84 7.12
C ASP A 378 -1.15 8.27 7.06
N LEU A 379 -1.60 7.51 8.07
CA LEU A 379 -2.99 7.10 8.21
C LEU A 379 -3.76 8.04 9.14
N ASP A 380 -5.03 8.35 8.83
CA ASP A 380 -5.87 9.22 9.67
C ASP A 380 -6.14 8.63 11.06
N THR A 381 -6.09 7.31 11.20
CA THR A 381 -6.23 6.59 12.48
C THR A 381 -5.02 6.74 13.40
N VAL A 382 -3.86 7.17 12.87
CA VAL A 382 -2.64 7.38 13.66
C VAL A 382 -2.52 8.86 13.98
N THR A 383 -2.72 9.19 15.26
CA THR A 383 -2.83 10.59 15.73
C THR A 383 -1.72 11.02 16.68
N ASP A 384 -1.17 10.12 17.50
CA ASP A 384 -0.13 10.47 18.49
C ASP A 384 0.83 9.30 18.74
N ARG A 385 1.93 9.26 17.99
CA ARG A 385 2.99 8.24 18.16
C ARG A 385 3.87 8.47 19.38
N ASP A 386 4.00 9.72 19.85
CA ASP A 386 4.79 9.99 21.07
C ASP A 386 4.17 9.25 22.26
N ALA A 387 2.83 9.28 22.36
CA ALA A 387 2.08 8.57 23.40
C ALA A 387 2.08 7.05 23.20
N GLU A 388 1.84 6.59 21.97
CA GLU A 388 1.74 5.15 21.67
C GLU A 388 3.06 4.40 21.91
N TRP A 389 4.20 5.07 21.72
CA TRP A 389 5.53 4.47 21.89
C TRP A 389 6.26 4.93 23.14
N GLY A 390 5.55 5.58 24.07
CA GLY A 390 6.12 5.95 25.37
C GLY A 390 7.33 6.87 25.28
N GLY A 391 7.42 7.71 24.23
CA GLY A 391 8.56 8.60 23.99
C GLY A 391 9.78 7.97 23.32
N ALA A 392 9.71 6.71 22.87
CA ALA A 392 10.79 6.10 22.09
C ALA A 392 11.07 6.89 20.79
N PRO A 393 12.34 7.11 20.40
CA PRO A 393 12.66 7.84 19.18
C PRO A 393 12.10 7.18 17.92
N TYR A 394 11.47 7.96 17.05
CA TYR A 394 10.88 7.44 15.81
C TYR A 394 11.05 8.33 14.59
N ALA A 395 10.90 7.72 13.42
CA ALA A 395 10.87 8.38 12.13
C ALA A 395 9.44 8.36 11.56
N PHE A 396 8.92 9.54 11.23
CA PHE A 396 7.64 9.68 10.52
C PHE A 396 7.75 9.01 9.16
N GLY A 397 6.85 8.10 8.83
CA GLY A 397 7.01 7.32 7.61
C GLY A 397 5.74 6.88 6.92
N THR A 398 5.97 6.18 5.82
CA THR A 398 4.95 5.75 4.87
C THR A 398 5.41 4.48 4.14
N ILE A 399 4.45 3.61 3.84
CA ILE A 399 4.58 2.50 2.89
C ILE A 399 3.68 2.83 1.69
N PRO A 400 4.18 3.58 0.69
CA PRO A 400 3.34 4.08 -0.40
C PRO A 400 3.07 3.01 -1.47
N ASN A 401 3.82 1.91 -1.46
CA ASN A 401 3.68 0.82 -2.43
C ASN A 401 3.74 -0.55 -1.73
N PHE A 402 2.86 -1.45 -2.16
CA PHE A 402 2.75 -2.84 -1.69
C PHE A 402 2.92 -3.80 -2.88
N GLY A 403 3.76 -4.83 -2.74
CA GLY A 403 4.02 -5.88 -3.73
C GLY A 403 4.77 -5.42 -4.99
N GLY A 404 5.16 -4.15 -5.08
CA GLY A 404 5.58 -3.56 -6.34
C GLY A 404 4.46 -3.41 -7.36
N ARG A 405 3.20 -3.43 -6.89
CA ARG A 405 2.02 -3.19 -7.72
C ARG A 405 2.20 -1.91 -8.52
N THR A 406 1.78 -1.95 -9.79
CA THR A 406 1.90 -0.82 -10.71
C THR A 406 0.76 0.18 -10.50
N THR A 407 0.56 0.61 -9.26
CA THR A 407 -0.42 1.64 -8.90
C THR A 407 0.23 3.01 -8.93
N ILE A 408 -0.58 4.06 -9.11
CA ILE A 408 -0.16 5.44 -8.82
C ILE A 408 -0.90 5.91 -7.57
N GLY A 409 -0.16 6.41 -6.59
CA GLY A 409 -0.72 7.20 -5.51
C GLY A 409 -0.01 7.11 -4.17
N ALA A 410 -0.17 8.16 -3.37
CA ALA A 410 0.40 8.28 -2.03
C ALA A 410 -0.32 9.36 -1.21
N ASN A 411 -0.21 9.33 0.12
CA ASN A 411 -0.93 10.24 1.03
C ASN A 411 -0.20 11.58 1.24
N THR A 412 0.16 12.25 0.15
CA THR A 412 0.98 13.47 0.19
C THR A 412 0.33 14.60 0.99
N ASP A 413 -1.00 14.65 0.98
CA ASP A 413 -1.80 15.57 1.78
C ASP A 413 -1.54 15.40 3.27
N ARG A 414 -1.53 14.15 3.76
CA ARG A 414 -1.29 13.81 5.16
C ARG A 414 0.16 14.05 5.54
N TRP A 415 1.12 13.78 4.66
CA TRP A 415 2.54 14.04 4.92
C TRP A 415 2.82 15.54 5.16
N THR A 416 2.36 16.38 4.23
CA THR A 416 2.56 17.84 4.29
C THR A 416 1.82 18.49 5.46
N ALA A 417 0.70 17.90 5.91
CA ALA A 417 -0.05 18.38 7.07
C ALA A 417 0.55 17.93 8.41
N LYS A 418 0.96 16.66 8.51
CA LYS A 418 1.34 16.04 9.80
C LYS A 418 2.81 16.24 10.17
N PHE A 419 3.75 16.11 9.22
CA PHE A 419 5.17 15.98 9.55
C PHE A 419 5.70 17.17 10.39
N THR A 420 5.51 18.41 9.90
CA THR A 420 5.97 19.60 10.63
C THR A 420 5.20 19.79 11.93
N ALA A 421 3.89 19.52 11.94
CA ALA A 421 3.07 19.58 13.15
C ALA A 421 3.55 18.61 14.24
N TRP A 422 3.94 17.39 13.88
CA TRP A 422 4.44 16.39 14.84
C TRP A 422 5.88 16.67 15.26
N ARG A 423 6.74 17.10 14.32
CA ARG A 423 8.14 17.46 14.61
C ARG A 423 8.23 18.65 15.56
N ASP A 424 7.37 19.66 15.36
CA ASP A 424 7.44 20.94 16.10
C ASP A 424 6.62 20.93 17.40
N LYS A 425 5.90 19.83 17.69
CA LYS A 425 5.19 19.63 18.96
C LYS A 425 6.19 19.66 20.13
N PRO A 426 5.88 20.34 21.25
CA PRO A 426 6.74 20.33 22.44
C PRO A 426 6.99 18.91 22.96
N GLY A 427 8.27 18.55 23.12
CA GLY A 427 8.67 17.22 23.62
C GLY A 427 8.51 16.08 22.60
N SER A 428 8.38 16.40 21.30
CA SER A 428 8.29 15.40 20.23
C SER A 428 9.46 14.41 20.26
N ALA A 429 9.16 13.12 20.14
CA ALA A 429 10.15 12.06 19.95
C ALA A 429 10.43 11.76 18.46
N LEU A 430 9.84 12.55 17.55
CA LEU A 430 10.08 12.46 16.11
C LEU A 430 11.50 12.95 15.79
N VAL A 431 12.36 12.02 15.39
CA VAL A 431 13.77 12.25 15.07
C VAL A 431 14.12 11.89 13.62
N GLY A 432 13.14 11.57 12.78
CA GLY A 432 13.43 11.18 11.41
C GLY A 432 12.26 11.14 10.43
N THR A 433 12.60 10.78 9.21
CA THR A 433 11.66 10.36 8.15
C THR A 433 12.00 8.94 7.67
N ALA A 434 11.00 8.10 7.40
CA ALA A 434 11.18 6.74 6.88
C ALA A 434 10.35 6.52 5.61
N TYR A 435 11.03 6.38 4.47
CA TYR A 435 10.38 6.09 3.19
C TYR A 435 10.54 4.61 2.84
N MET A 436 9.50 3.82 3.06
CA MET A 436 9.57 2.35 3.10
C MET A 436 8.63 1.70 2.09
N PRO A 437 8.81 1.91 0.78
CA PRO A 437 8.02 1.18 -0.20
C PRO A 437 8.40 -0.31 -0.21
N GLU A 438 7.41 -1.21 -0.33
CA GLU A 438 7.69 -2.63 -0.59
C GLU A 438 8.37 -2.82 -1.95
N ALA A 439 8.21 -1.90 -2.91
CA ALA A 439 9.09 -1.81 -4.07
C ALA A 439 9.39 -0.35 -4.47
N ALA A 440 10.66 -0.07 -4.75
CA ALA A 440 11.13 1.22 -5.22
C ALA A 440 10.81 1.44 -6.72
N GLU A 441 11.24 2.59 -7.26
CA GLU A 441 11.08 2.95 -8.68
C GLU A 441 9.61 3.09 -9.12
N ARG A 442 8.77 3.56 -8.20
CA ARG A 442 7.36 3.93 -8.39
C ARG A 442 7.12 5.36 -7.92
N ASP A 443 6.03 6.00 -8.34
CA ASP A 443 5.59 7.31 -7.82
C ASP A 443 6.74 8.34 -7.58
N PRO A 444 7.48 8.76 -8.62
CA PRO A 444 8.64 9.64 -8.44
C PRO A 444 8.33 10.97 -7.75
N ALA A 445 7.09 11.49 -7.91
CA ALA A 445 6.67 12.69 -7.18
C ALA A 445 6.53 12.45 -5.67
N ALA A 446 6.12 11.25 -5.28
CA ALA A 446 5.98 10.87 -3.87
C ALA A 446 7.34 10.81 -3.17
N LEU A 447 8.34 10.14 -3.78
CA LEU A 447 9.71 10.13 -3.25
C LEU A 447 10.27 11.54 -3.14
N GLU A 448 10.12 12.35 -4.19
CA GLU A 448 10.66 13.70 -4.23
C GLU A 448 10.08 14.57 -3.10
N LEU A 449 8.74 14.60 -2.97
CA LEU A 449 8.07 15.37 -1.91
C LEU A 449 8.45 14.87 -0.52
N PHE A 450 8.40 13.56 -0.30
CA PHE A 450 8.67 12.97 1.02
C PHE A 450 10.10 13.25 1.46
N SER A 451 11.07 13.16 0.53
CA SER A 451 12.48 13.44 0.82
C SER A 451 12.73 14.90 1.23
N GLU A 452 11.95 15.86 0.72
CA GLU A 452 12.11 17.26 1.07
C GLU A 452 11.59 17.62 2.47
N LEU A 453 10.75 16.78 3.09
CA LEU A 453 10.23 17.01 4.45
C LEU A 453 11.37 17.26 5.44
N ALA A 454 12.41 16.42 5.38
CA ALA A 454 13.58 16.51 6.26
C ALA A 454 14.47 17.74 6.02
N TRP A 455 14.24 18.51 4.96
CA TRP A 455 15.04 19.68 4.57
C TRP A 455 14.27 21.00 4.61
N ARG A 456 13.03 20.98 5.13
CA ARG A 456 12.15 22.15 5.18
C ARG A 456 11.66 22.42 6.59
N THR A 457 11.95 23.61 7.08
CA THR A 457 11.44 24.09 8.38
C THR A 457 9.95 24.38 8.30
N GLU A 458 9.51 25.11 7.27
CA GLU A 458 8.10 25.47 7.13
C GLU A 458 7.26 24.34 6.52
N PRO A 459 5.95 24.28 6.84
CA PRO A 459 5.01 23.41 6.14
C PRO A 459 5.07 23.62 4.62
N ILE A 460 4.94 22.53 3.86
CA ILE A 460 4.96 22.57 2.40
C ILE A 460 3.58 23.01 1.89
N ASP A 461 3.54 24.11 1.11
CA ASP A 461 2.38 24.39 0.25
C ASP A 461 2.34 23.35 -0.87
N ARG A 462 1.45 22.38 -0.72
CA ARG A 462 1.32 21.24 -1.62
C ARG A 462 0.96 21.65 -3.05
N ALA A 463 0.07 22.63 -3.21
CA ALA A 463 -0.36 23.08 -4.53
C ALA A 463 0.78 23.78 -5.27
N ALA A 464 1.49 24.68 -4.58
CA ALA A 464 2.67 25.34 -5.13
C ALA A 464 3.78 24.34 -5.44
N TRP A 465 4.00 23.34 -4.57
CA TRP A 465 5.01 22.31 -4.78
C TRP A 465 4.74 21.48 -6.03
N PHE A 466 3.52 20.99 -6.25
CA PHE A 466 3.20 20.20 -7.45
C PHE A 466 3.30 21.02 -8.75
N ALA A 467 2.94 22.31 -8.72
CA ALA A 467 3.10 23.19 -9.88
C ALA A 467 4.59 23.43 -10.23
N GLU A 468 5.44 23.57 -9.21
CA GLU A 468 6.88 23.70 -9.38
C GLU A 468 7.52 22.38 -9.82
N TYR A 469 7.09 21.26 -9.23
CA TYR A 469 7.53 19.92 -9.59
C TYR A 469 7.27 19.60 -11.07
N ALA A 470 6.09 19.97 -11.60
CA ALA A 470 5.78 19.82 -13.02
C ALA A 470 6.82 20.52 -13.92
N THR A 471 7.25 21.71 -13.52
CA THR A 471 8.25 22.52 -14.24
C THR A 471 9.63 21.87 -14.18
N ILE A 472 10.03 21.43 -12.99
CA ILE A 472 11.31 20.75 -12.73
C ILE A 472 11.39 19.42 -13.48
N ARG A 473 10.32 18.63 -13.44
CA ARG A 473 10.30 17.27 -13.97
C ARG A 473 10.43 17.22 -15.48
N TYR A 474 9.88 18.22 -16.19
CA TYR A 474 9.90 18.26 -17.65
C TYR A 474 10.88 19.27 -18.24
N GLY A 475 11.59 20.05 -17.41
CA GLY A 475 12.63 20.96 -17.89
C GLY A 475 12.14 22.37 -18.27
N GLY A 476 10.85 22.68 -18.08
CA GLY A 476 10.29 23.93 -18.56
C GLY A 476 8.89 24.22 -18.03
N ASP A 477 8.54 25.51 -18.01
CA ASP A 477 7.23 25.98 -17.55
C ASP A 477 6.15 25.65 -18.59
N ASP A 478 5.12 24.90 -18.21
CA ASP A 478 4.05 24.49 -19.11
C ASP A 478 2.70 24.43 -18.36
N PRO A 479 1.69 25.21 -18.79
CA PRO A 479 0.39 25.23 -18.12
C PRO A 479 -0.32 23.87 -18.12
N ALA A 480 -0.14 23.05 -19.16
CA ALA A 480 -0.77 21.74 -19.23
C ALA A 480 -0.06 20.75 -18.31
N ALA A 481 1.27 20.80 -18.21
CA ALA A 481 2.01 20.01 -17.21
C ALA A 481 1.54 20.35 -15.78
N LYS A 482 1.43 21.64 -15.45
CA LYS A 482 0.92 22.08 -14.13
C LYS A 482 -0.51 21.61 -13.87
N ALA A 483 -1.38 21.69 -14.88
CA ALA A 483 -2.75 21.22 -14.77
C ALA A 483 -2.82 19.69 -14.57
N ALA A 484 -1.93 18.92 -15.21
CA ALA A 484 -1.83 17.49 -15.02
C ALA A 484 -1.42 17.14 -13.57
N PHE A 485 -0.35 17.77 -13.07
CA PHE A 485 0.09 17.53 -11.68
C PHE A 485 -0.90 18.06 -10.64
N ALA A 486 -1.65 19.12 -10.93
CA ALA A 486 -2.75 19.56 -10.08
C ALA A 486 -3.86 18.51 -9.99
N ALA A 487 -4.23 17.88 -11.12
CA ALA A 487 -5.21 16.78 -11.13
C ALA A 487 -4.69 15.56 -10.34
N LEU A 488 -3.40 15.20 -10.49
CA LEU A 488 -2.78 14.14 -9.70
C LEU A 488 -2.75 14.48 -8.20
N ALA A 489 -2.45 15.72 -7.84
CA ALA A 489 -2.38 16.23 -6.46
C ALA A 489 -3.72 16.14 -5.69
N THR A 490 -4.85 16.19 -6.40
CA THR A 490 -6.20 16.08 -5.84
C THR A 490 -6.83 14.70 -6.02
N THR A 491 -6.12 13.76 -6.65
CA THR A 491 -6.59 12.39 -6.90
C THR A 491 -5.60 11.36 -6.37
N ALA A 492 -4.69 10.87 -7.21
CA ALA A 492 -3.72 9.83 -6.84
C ALA A 492 -2.85 10.22 -5.63
N TYR A 493 -2.57 11.51 -5.44
CA TYR A 493 -1.79 12.00 -4.31
C TYR A 493 -2.64 12.53 -3.13
N GLN A 494 -3.93 12.21 -3.11
CA GLN A 494 -4.87 12.44 -2.02
C GLN A 494 -5.87 11.28 -1.94
N LEU A 495 -5.42 10.15 -1.39
CA LEU A 495 -6.19 8.91 -1.39
C LEU A 495 -7.37 8.95 -0.42
N THR A 496 -8.52 8.45 -0.88
CA THR A 496 -9.75 8.28 -0.11
C THR A 496 -9.90 6.88 0.52
N SER A 497 -8.95 5.98 0.25
CA SER A 497 -8.88 4.65 0.84
C SER A 497 -8.58 4.75 2.34
N THR A 498 -9.33 4.03 3.17
CA THR A 498 -9.16 4.06 4.63
C THR A 498 -7.85 3.45 5.12
N ASP A 499 -7.29 2.50 4.37
CA ASP A 499 -5.99 1.87 4.66
C ASP A 499 -4.80 2.64 4.05
N GLY A 500 -5.07 3.80 3.44
CA GLY A 500 -4.05 4.66 2.84
C GLY A 500 -3.40 4.10 1.57
N ARG A 501 -3.97 3.08 0.93
CA ARG A 501 -3.37 2.40 -0.23
C ARG A 501 -4.05 2.74 -1.55
N PRO A 502 -3.29 2.99 -2.63
CA PRO A 502 -3.88 3.07 -3.96
C PRO A 502 -4.41 1.69 -4.36
N PHE A 503 -5.43 1.68 -5.22
CA PHE A 503 -6.04 0.45 -5.68
C PHE A 503 -5.45 0.00 -7.03
N ASP A 504 -5.10 -1.28 -7.12
CA ASP A 504 -4.58 -1.93 -8.32
C ASP A 504 -5.66 -2.23 -9.36
N SER A 505 -5.18 -2.59 -10.55
CA SER A 505 -6.00 -3.02 -11.68
C SER A 505 -6.65 -4.38 -11.42
N HIS A 506 -7.92 -4.54 -11.78
CA HIS A 506 -8.54 -5.87 -11.88
C HIS A 506 -8.04 -6.65 -13.09
N PHE A 507 -7.44 -5.97 -14.08
CA PHE A 507 -6.81 -6.65 -15.21
C PHE A 507 -5.65 -7.55 -14.74
N GLY A 508 -4.84 -7.11 -13.78
CA GLY A 508 -3.70 -7.87 -13.23
C GLY A 508 -4.05 -8.90 -12.16
N ARG A 509 -5.31 -9.36 -12.08
CA ARG A 509 -5.80 -10.31 -11.06
C ARG A 509 -6.49 -11.50 -11.71
N ARG A 510 -6.52 -12.63 -11.00
CA ARG A 510 -7.39 -13.77 -11.34
C ARG A 510 -8.85 -13.28 -11.50
N PRO A 511 -9.52 -13.60 -12.62
CA PRO A 511 -10.86 -13.10 -12.91
C PRO A 511 -11.90 -13.49 -11.87
N ASN A 512 -12.70 -12.52 -11.44
CA ASN A 512 -13.83 -12.75 -10.54
C ASN A 512 -14.83 -11.58 -10.57
N LEU A 513 -16.11 -11.86 -10.81
CA LEU A 513 -17.18 -10.86 -10.77
C LEU A 513 -17.45 -10.30 -9.37
N THR A 514 -17.06 -10.98 -8.28
CA THR A 514 -17.35 -10.54 -6.91
C THR A 514 -16.26 -9.66 -6.28
N SER A 515 -15.21 -9.32 -7.03
CA SER A 515 -14.15 -8.42 -6.55
C SER A 515 -14.70 -7.05 -6.12
N ALA A 516 -14.05 -6.45 -5.11
CA ALA A 516 -14.42 -5.14 -4.60
C ALA A 516 -14.11 -4.04 -5.64
N ILE A 517 -15.14 -3.27 -5.98
CA ILE A 517 -15.16 -2.29 -7.09
C ILE A 517 -14.84 -0.85 -6.67
N GLY A 518 -14.47 -0.61 -5.42
CA GLY A 518 -14.15 0.72 -4.93
C GLY A 518 -12.98 1.35 -5.69
N THR A 519 -12.89 2.69 -5.64
CA THR A 519 -11.77 3.47 -6.19
C THR A 519 -11.09 4.26 -5.06
N ALA A 520 -9.78 4.50 -5.17
CA ALA A 520 -9.02 5.25 -4.16
C ALA A 520 -9.06 6.78 -4.36
N PHE A 521 -9.71 7.22 -5.45
CA PHE A 521 -9.98 8.61 -5.84
C PHE A 521 -11.07 8.58 -6.94
N ASP A 522 -11.58 9.76 -7.36
CA ASP A 522 -12.52 9.85 -8.49
C ASP A 522 -11.80 9.61 -9.83
N PRO A 523 -12.10 8.53 -10.58
CA PRO A 523 -11.47 8.26 -11.87
C PRO A 523 -11.71 9.36 -12.91
N ALA A 524 -12.87 10.01 -12.89
CA ALA A 524 -13.17 11.07 -13.85
C ALA A 524 -12.31 12.31 -13.60
N ALA A 525 -12.02 12.63 -12.34
CA ALA A 525 -11.07 13.69 -12.01
C ALA A 525 -9.64 13.33 -12.43
N PHE A 526 -9.25 12.05 -12.28
CA PHE A 526 -7.93 11.56 -12.67
C PHE A 526 -7.70 11.64 -14.18
N ASP A 527 -8.71 11.38 -15.00
CA ASP A 527 -8.60 11.45 -16.47
C ASP A 527 -8.09 12.79 -16.99
N ARG A 528 -8.33 13.88 -16.23
CA ARG A 528 -7.79 15.20 -16.56
C ARG A 528 -6.27 15.21 -16.57
N ALA A 529 -5.59 14.40 -15.77
CA ALA A 529 -4.13 14.27 -15.84
C ALA A 529 -3.68 13.74 -17.21
N LEU A 530 -4.32 12.69 -17.72
CA LEU A 530 -4.03 12.15 -19.06
C LEU A 530 -4.27 13.20 -20.15
N GLU A 531 -5.43 13.84 -20.12
CA GLU A 531 -5.81 14.87 -21.10
C GLU A 531 -4.78 16.01 -21.15
N GLN A 532 -4.32 16.46 -19.99
CA GLN A 532 -3.38 17.57 -19.88
C GLN A 532 -1.94 17.15 -20.22
N LEU A 533 -1.50 15.93 -19.86
CA LEU A 533 -0.17 15.45 -20.28
C LEU A 533 -0.04 15.36 -21.81
N LEU A 534 -1.10 14.99 -22.52
CA LEU A 534 -1.10 14.99 -23.99
C LEU A 534 -0.98 16.38 -24.61
N LYS A 535 -1.33 17.44 -23.85
CA LYS A 535 -1.28 18.86 -24.27
C LYS A 535 0.05 19.55 -23.95
N VAL A 536 0.92 18.96 -23.13
CA VAL A 536 2.28 19.48 -22.84
C VAL A 536 2.99 19.80 -24.15
N ARG A 537 3.70 20.92 -24.28
CA ARG A 537 4.29 21.32 -25.57
C ARG A 537 5.32 20.32 -26.11
N PRO A 538 5.41 20.11 -27.44
CA PRO A 538 6.27 19.11 -28.07
C PRO A 538 7.74 19.14 -27.61
N GLU A 539 8.29 20.33 -27.35
CA GLU A 539 9.71 20.49 -26.96
C GLU A 539 10.02 19.88 -25.59
N LEU A 540 9.01 19.69 -24.73
CA LEU A 540 9.16 19.08 -23.40
C LEU A 540 8.84 17.59 -23.38
N ARG A 541 8.47 17.00 -24.53
CA ARG A 541 8.06 15.59 -24.61
C ARG A 541 9.23 14.63 -24.82
N ASP A 542 10.34 15.14 -25.35
CA ASP A 542 11.53 14.32 -25.69
C ASP A 542 12.47 14.17 -24.49
N ASN A 543 11.93 13.80 -23.32
CA ASN A 543 12.72 13.39 -22.18
C ASN A 543 12.13 12.12 -21.54
N ASP A 544 12.95 11.43 -20.74
CA ASP A 544 12.58 10.16 -20.11
C ASP A 544 11.47 10.33 -19.06
N ALA A 545 11.50 11.43 -18.28
CA ALA A 545 10.50 11.70 -17.25
C ALA A 545 9.08 11.90 -17.82
N TYR A 546 8.94 12.64 -18.91
CA TYR A 546 7.64 12.82 -19.59
C TYR A 546 7.12 11.50 -20.16
N ARG A 547 7.97 10.74 -20.86
CA ARG A 547 7.58 9.45 -21.46
C ARG A 547 7.19 8.43 -20.39
N HIS A 548 7.89 8.41 -19.26
CA HIS A 548 7.51 7.63 -18.08
C HIS A 548 6.11 8.01 -17.58
N ASP A 549 5.89 9.28 -17.25
CA ASP A 549 4.63 9.72 -16.64
C ASP A 549 3.43 9.55 -17.56
N LEU A 550 3.59 9.88 -18.84
CA LEU A 550 2.52 9.69 -19.81
C LEU A 550 2.16 8.21 -19.95
N THR A 551 3.16 7.32 -19.92
CA THR A 551 2.93 5.87 -19.93
C THR A 551 2.18 5.42 -18.69
N ASP A 552 2.63 5.84 -17.51
CA ASP A 552 2.03 5.41 -16.25
C ASP A 552 0.60 5.95 -16.09
N VAL A 553 0.37 7.24 -16.37
CA VAL A 553 -0.94 7.88 -16.27
C VAL A 553 -1.93 7.30 -17.28
N ALA A 554 -1.53 7.07 -18.54
CA ALA A 554 -2.41 6.47 -19.54
C ALA A 554 -2.79 5.02 -19.19
N ARG A 555 -1.82 4.23 -18.72
CA ARG A 555 -2.04 2.87 -18.21
C ARG A 555 -2.96 2.88 -16.99
N GLN A 556 -2.75 3.78 -16.03
CA GLN A 556 -3.61 3.92 -14.86
C GLN A 556 -5.04 4.35 -15.23
N ALA A 557 -5.23 5.21 -16.23
CA ALA A 557 -6.56 5.59 -16.73
C ALA A 557 -7.33 4.37 -17.27
N LEU A 558 -6.65 3.46 -17.97
CA LEU A 558 -7.20 2.16 -18.40
C LEU A 558 -7.48 1.24 -17.22
N ALA A 559 -6.55 1.13 -16.27
CA ALA A 559 -6.72 0.31 -15.05
C ALA A 559 -7.92 0.77 -14.23
N ASN A 560 -8.19 2.07 -14.14
CA ASN A 560 -9.39 2.59 -13.47
C ASN A 560 -10.68 2.02 -14.10
N ARG A 561 -10.68 1.75 -15.41
CA ARG A 561 -11.85 1.20 -16.11
C ARG A 561 -12.12 -0.26 -15.77
N SER A 562 -11.12 -1.02 -15.35
CA SER A 562 -11.34 -2.37 -14.85
C SER A 562 -12.27 -2.37 -13.63
N ARG A 563 -12.26 -1.30 -12.83
CA ARG A 563 -13.12 -1.16 -11.64
C ARG A 563 -14.50 -0.63 -12.01
N THR A 564 -14.57 0.39 -12.86
CA THR A 564 -15.86 0.99 -13.25
C THR A 564 -16.68 0.08 -14.16
N LEU A 565 -16.06 -0.65 -15.10
CA LEU A 565 -16.77 -1.58 -16.00
C LEU A 565 -17.25 -2.85 -15.30
N GLN A 566 -16.70 -3.17 -14.12
CA GLN A 566 -17.18 -4.32 -13.35
C GLN A 566 -18.61 -4.13 -12.85
N LEU A 567 -19.07 -2.89 -12.64
CA LEU A 567 -20.46 -2.56 -12.29
C LEU A 567 -21.46 -3.08 -13.36
N PRO A 568 -21.43 -2.60 -14.62
CA PRO A 568 -22.35 -3.07 -15.65
C PRO A 568 -22.09 -4.53 -16.02
N LEU A 569 -20.85 -5.04 -15.92
CA LEU A 569 -20.55 -6.46 -16.20
C LEU A 569 -21.25 -7.40 -15.22
N ARG A 570 -21.24 -7.06 -13.93
CA ARG A 570 -21.97 -7.80 -12.88
C ARG A 570 -23.48 -7.72 -13.08
N ALA A 571 -24.00 -6.55 -13.43
CA ALA A 571 -25.42 -6.35 -13.68
C ALA A 571 -25.89 -7.21 -14.87
N ALA A 572 -25.21 -7.14 -16.00
CA ALA A 572 -25.53 -7.94 -17.18
C ALA A 572 -25.52 -9.45 -16.90
N TYR A 573 -24.54 -9.93 -16.12
CA TYR A 573 -24.51 -11.33 -15.71
C TYR A 573 -25.67 -11.71 -14.78
N ALA A 574 -25.99 -10.87 -13.79
CA ALA A 574 -27.09 -11.10 -12.85
C ALA A 574 -28.46 -11.11 -13.54
N ASP A 575 -28.67 -10.19 -14.49
CA ASP A 575 -29.90 -10.05 -15.26
C ASP A 575 -30.01 -11.06 -16.41
N LYS A 576 -28.98 -11.90 -16.59
CA LYS A 576 -28.85 -12.86 -17.71
C LYS A 576 -28.91 -12.19 -19.09
N ASP A 577 -28.48 -10.93 -19.19
CA ASP A 577 -28.37 -10.20 -20.45
C ASP A 577 -27.10 -10.62 -21.19
N VAL A 578 -27.23 -11.67 -21.99
CA VAL A 578 -26.12 -12.28 -22.74
C VAL A 578 -25.49 -11.30 -23.74
N GLU A 579 -26.29 -10.45 -24.39
CA GLU A 579 -25.78 -9.55 -25.43
C GLU A 579 -24.98 -8.39 -24.81
N THR A 580 -25.49 -7.78 -23.73
CA THR A 580 -24.74 -6.77 -22.98
C THR A 580 -23.49 -7.38 -22.35
N LEU A 581 -23.56 -8.61 -21.83
CA LEU A 581 -22.39 -9.31 -21.28
C LEU A 581 -21.31 -9.53 -22.34
N LYS A 582 -21.67 -9.95 -23.56
CA LYS A 582 -20.73 -10.08 -24.69
C LYS A 582 -20.09 -8.75 -25.06
N ALA A 583 -20.88 -7.68 -25.17
CA ALA A 583 -20.38 -6.35 -25.52
C ALA A 583 -19.39 -5.81 -24.47
N LEU A 584 -19.73 -5.93 -23.18
CA LEU A 584 -18.85 -5.56 -22.08
C LEU A 584 -17.59 -6.43 -22.03
N SER A 585 -17.69 -7.72 -22.31
CA SER A 585 -16.54 -8.63 -22.37
C SER A 585 -15.56 -8.24 -23.47
N ALA A 586 -16.08 -7.89 -24.67
CA ALA A 586 -15.26 -7.42 -25.77
C ALA A 586 -14.56 -6.08 -25.44
N LEU A 587 -15.28 -5.14 -24.82
CA LEU A 587 -14.70 -3.88 -24.35
C LEU A 587 -13.61 -4.11 -23.31
N TRP A 588 -13.87 -4.97 -22.32
CA TRP A 588 -12.91 -5.34 -21.27
C TRP A 588 -11.60 -5.84 -21.88
N LEU A 589 -11.67 -6.83 -22.77
CA LEU A 589 -10.49 -7.41 -23.42
C LEU A 589 -9.78 -6.41 -24.34
N LYS A 590 -10.52 -5.53 -25.02
CA LYS A 590 -9.94 -4.43 -25.82
C LYS A 590 -9.11 -3.50 -24.95
N LEU A 591 -9.63 -3.09 -23.79
CA LEU A 591 -8.92 -2.20 -22.87
C LEU A 591 -7.69 -2.89 -22.24
N MET A 592 -7.79 -4.18 -21.91
CA MET A 592 -6.63 -4.94 -21.43
C MET A 592 -5.49 -4.98 -22.45
N ARG A 593 -5.78 -5.32 -23.71
CA ARG A 593 -4.77 -5.36 -24.78
C ARG A 593 -4.16 -3.98 -25.05
N LEU A 594 -4.95 -2.92 -24.93
CA LEU A 594 -4.46 -1.55 -25.03
C LEU A 594 -3.58 -1.17 -23.82
N SER A 595 -3.91 -1.65 -22.62
CA SER A 595 -3.09 -1.45 -21.42
C SER A 595 -1.71 -2.12 -21.55
N ASP A 596 -1.67 -3.35 -22.07
CA ASP A 596 -0.40 -4.03 -22.38
C ASP A 596 0.43 -3.26 -23.42
N THR A 597 -0.21 -2.73 -24.47
CA THR A 597 0.46 -1.90 -25.48
C THR A 597 1.00 -0.60 -24.86
N MET A 598 0.23 0.04 -23.97
CA MET A 598 0.64 1.26 -23.27
C MET A 598 1.86 0.99 -22.38
N ALA A 599 1.82 -0.08 -21.58
CA ALA A 599 2.95 -0.52 -20.77
C ALA A 599 4.23 -0.75 -21.62
N GLY A 600 4.07 -1.19 -22.88
CA GLY A 600 5.17 -1.37 -23.84
C GLY A 600 5.94 -0.08 -24.19
N CYS A 601 5.42 1.10 -23.85
CA CYS A 601 6.00 2.39 -24.26
C CYS A 601 7.13 2.91 -23.37
N HIS A 602 7.41 2.27 -22.23
CA HIS A 602 8.50 2.70 -21.35
C HIS A 602 9.15 1.51 -20.61
N ARG A 603 10.48 1.56 -20.47
CA ARG A 603 11.30 0.41 -20.02
C ARG A 603 10.94 -0.13 -18.63
N LEU A 604 10.43 0.73 -17.73
CA LEU A 604 10.07 0.36 -16.36
C LEU A 604 8.74 -0.42 -16.24
N PHE A 605 8.03 -0.59 -17.36
CA PHE A 605 6.78 -1.36 -17.44
C PHE A 605 6.92 -2.58 -18.37
N LEU A 606 8.15 -3.05 -18.59
CA LEU A 606 8.43 -4.24 -19.40
C LEU A 606 8.75 -5.43 -18.49
N LEU A 607 8.20 -6.61 -18.81
CA LEU A 607 8.59 -7.85 -18.15
C LEU A 607 10.01 -8.32 -18.52
N GLY A 608 10.47 -8.02 -19.74
CA GLY A 608 11.76 -8.48 -20.25
C GLY A 608 12.96 -8.14 -19.36
N PRO A 609 13.19 -6.87 -18.98
CA PRO A 609 14.30 -6.49 -18.10
C PRO A 609 14.31 -7.26 -16.77
N TRP A 610 13.15 -7.47 -16.15
CA TRP A 610 13.02 -8.24 -14.91
C TRP A 610 13.53 -9.69 -15.05
N LEU A 611 13.17 -10.36 -16.14
CA LEU A 611 13.59 -11.74 -16.40
C LEU A 611 15.06 -11.83 -16.86
N GLU A 612 15.53 -10.86 -17.63
CA GLU A 612 16.94 -10.81 -18.03
C GLU A 612 17.86 -10.48 -16.85
N ASP A 613 17.42 -9.69 -15.86
CA ASP A 613 18.19 -9.45 -14.63
C ASP A 613 18.44 -10.78 -13.89
N ALA A 614 17.41 -11.61 -13.75
CA ALA A 614 17.52 -12.93 -13.12
C ALA A 614 18.53 -13.84 -13.84
N LYS A 615 18.47 -13.91 -15.17
CA LYS A 615 19.40 -14.71 -15.98
C LYS A 615 20.84 -14.20 -15.94
N ARG A 616 21.03 -12.88 -15.97
CA ARG A 616 22.39 -12.28 -15.95
C ARG A 616 23.08 -12.46 -14.60
N PHE A 617 22.32 -12.54 -13.53
CA PHE A 617 22.87 -12.73 -12.19
C PHE A 617 23.24 -14.19 -11.89
N ALA A 618 22.69 -15.15 -12.64
CA ALA A 618 23.02 -16.56 -12.52
C ALA A 618 24.48 -16.86 -12.90
N THR A 619 25.02 -17.90 -12.28
CA THR A 619 26.42 -18.36 -12.42
C THR A 619 26.55 -19.60 -13.30
N SER A 620 25.43 -20.22 -13.70
CA SER A 620 25.37 -21.32 -14.67
C SER A 620 24.08 -21.28 -15.50
N PRO A 621 24.01 -22.01 -16.63
CA PRO A 621 22.78 -22.13 -17.42
C PRO A 621 21.61 -22.75 -16.65
N GLU A 622 21.87 -23.74 -15.80
CA GLU A 622 20.84 -24.40 -14.98
C GLU A 622 20.32 -23.44 -13.91
N GLU A 623 21.20 -22.67 -13.27
CA GLU A 623 20.81 -21.65 -12.30
C GLU A 623 20.02 -20.52 -12.97
N ALA A 624 20.36 -20.13 -14.21
CA ALA A 624 19.61 -19.12 -14.95
C ALA A 624 18.14 -19.53 -15.18
N VAL A 625 17.89 -20.82 -15.43
CA VAL A 625 16.52 -21.34 -15.56
C VAL A 625 15.74 -21.20 -14.26
N GLU A 626 16.36 -21.52 -13.13
CA GLU A 626 15.70 -21.48 -11.81
C GLU A 626 15.50 -20.05 -11.30
N LEU A 627 16.48 -19.16 -11.52
CA LEU A 627 16.31 -17.74 -11.19
C LEU A 627 15.24 -17.07 -12.05
N GLU A 628 15.16 -17.39 -13.35
CA GLU A 628 14.06 -16.92 -14.20
C GLU A 628 12.70 -17.44 -13.71
N ARG A 629 12.62 -18.74 -13.34
CA ARG A 629 11.40 -19.35 -12.80
C ARG A 629 10.95 -18.64 -11.52
N THR A 630 11.85 -18.42 -10.57
CA THR A 630 11.52 -17.75 -9.29
C THR A 630 11.17 -16.27 -9.49
N ALA A 631 11.78 -15.59 -10.46
CA ALA A 631 11.38 -14.25 -10.88
C ALA A 631 9.94 -14.19 -11.44
N ARG A 632 9.54 -15.20 -12.24
CA ARG A 632 8.17 -15.33 -12.76
C ARG A 632 7.16 -15.66 -11.67
N VAL A 633 7.50 -16.59 -10.79
CA VAL A 633 6.68 -16.99 -9.64
C VAL A 633 6.35 -15.77 -8.79
N LEU A 634 7.34 -14.97 -8.42
CA LEU A 634 7.15 -13.88 -7.47
C LEU A 634 6.06 -12.90 -7.91
N VAL A 635 6.03 -12.54 -9.20
CA VAL A 635 5.06 -11.58 -9.77
C VAL A 635 3.73 -12.21 -10.20
N THR A 636 3.55 -13.52 -10.02
CA THR A 636 2.33 -14.26 -10.38
C THR A 636 1.80 -15.13 -9.24
N THR A 637 2.19 -16.41 -9.16
CA THR A 637 1.67 -17.37 -8.17
C THR A 637 2.20 -17.11 -6.77
N TRP A 638 3.31 -16.37 -6.65
CA TRP A 638 4.11 -16.12 -5.45
C TRP A 638 4.75 -17.37 -4.85
N GLY A 639 4.09 -18.53 -4.92
CA GLY A 639 4.66 -19.81 -4.52
C GLY A 639 4.01 -20.98 -5.26
N ASP A 640 3.99 -22.13 -4.61
CA ASP A 640 3.29 -23.32 -5.07
C ASP A 640 1.75 -23.17 -5.00
N ARG A 641 1.00 -24.24 -5.25
CA ARG A 641 -0.47 -24.22 -5.27
C ARG A 641 -1.09 -23.78 -3.96
N VAL A 642 -0.54 -24.21 -2.82
CA VAL A 642 -1.07 -23.86 -1.50
C VAL A 642 -0.87 -22.36 -1.30
N VAL A 643 0.35 -21.89 -1.55
CA VAL A 643 0.71 -20.48 -1.40
C VAL A 643 -0.06 -19.59 -2.37
N ALA A 644 -0.25 -20.01 -3.61
CA ALA A 644 -1.03 -19.32 -4.62
C ALA A 644 -2.53 -19.23 -4.28
N GLY A 645 -3.02 -20.05 -3.34
CA GLY A 645 -4.35 -19.89 -2.73
C GLY A 645 -4.47 -18.64 -1.85
N HIS A 646 -3.34 -18.12 -1.36
CA HIS A 646 -3.25 -16.97 -0.45
C HIS A 646 -2.62 -15.72 -1.11
N LEU A 647 -1.58 -15.90 -1.91
CA LEU A 647 -0.70 -14.82 -2.37
C LEU A 647 -0.65 -14.62 -3.90
N SER A 648 -1.45 -15.36 -4.66
CA SER A 648 -1.50 -15.17 -6.11
C SER A 648 -1.84 -13.71 -6.46
N ASN A 649 -1.03 -13.13 -7.33
CA ASN A 649 -1.09 -11.75 -7.80
C ASN A 649 -0.90 -10.71 -6.69
N TYR A 650 -0.31 -11.07 -5.54
CA TYR A 650 0.06 -10.10 -4.50
C TYR A 650 1.01 -9.03 -5.07
N ALA A 651 1.99 -9.46 -5.86
CA ALA A 651 3.00 -8.63 -6.50
C ALA A 651 2.72 -8.36 -7.98
N ASN A 652 1.44 -8.32 -8.36
CA ASN A 652 1.01 -8.12 -9.76
C ASN A 652 1.63 -6.88 -10.41
N ARG A 653 1.85 -6.95 -11.72
CA ARG A 653 2.39 -5.84 -12.51
C ARG A 653 1.53 -5.61 -13.75
N ASP A 654 1.27 -4.34 -14.06
CA ASP A 654 0.73 -3.98 -15.36
C ASP A 654 1.89 -3.83 -16.36
N TRP A 655 2.60 -4.94 -16.59
CA TRP A 655 3.77 -5.01 -17.47
C TRP A 655 3.42 -5.57 -18.84
N HIS A 656 4.05 -4.99 -19.87
CA HIS A 656 4.01 -5.51 -21.22
C HIS A 656 4.56 -6.93 -21.26
N GLY A 657 3.78 -7.84 -21.83
CA GLY A 657 4.05 -9.28 -21.82
C GLY A 657 3.35 -10.01 -20.68
N LEU A 658 3.40 -9.49 -19.45
CA LEU A 658 2.69 -10.12 -18.32
C LEU A 658 1.17 -10.01 -18.47
N LEU A 659 0.68 -8.82 -18.83
CA LEU A 659 -0.73 -8.62 -19.14
C LEU A 659 -1.16 -9.47 -20.35
N ALA A 660 -0.40 -9.43 -21.45
CA ALA A 660 -0.72 -10.17 -22.67
C ALA A 660 -0.73 -11.69 -22.51
N ASP A 661 0.26 -12.27 -21.81
CA ASP A 661 0.48 -13.72 -21.80
C ASP A 661 -0.09 -14.44 -20.58
N VAL A 662 -0.36 -13.72 -19.48
CA VAL A 662 -0.98 -14.31 -18.28
C VAL A 662 -2.41 -13.83 -18.12
N HIS A 663 -2.61 -12.52 -18.03
CA HIS A 663 -3.89 -11.99 -17.56
C HIS A 663 -4.97 -11.93 -18.64
N VAL A 664 -4.64 -11.54 -19.87
CA VAL A 664 -5.60 -11.51 -20.99
C VAL A 664 -6.20 -12.90 -21.25
N PRO A 665 -5.42 -13.99 -21.37
CA PRO A 665 -5.97 -15.34 -21.52
C PRO A 665 -6.87 -15.76 -20.37
N GLN A 666 -6.53 -15.38 -19.13
CA GLN A 666 -7.37 -15.68 -17.96
C GLN A 666 -8.73 -15.00 -18.08
N TRP A 667 -8.76 -13.69 -18.31
CA TRP A 667 -10.01 -12.94 -18.47
C TRP A 667 -10.82 -13.39 -19.68
N GLU A 668 -10.17 -13.71 -20.79
CA GLU A 668 -10.81 -14.23 -22.00
C GLU A 668 -11.53 -15.56 -21.72
N ALA A 669 -10.84 -16.52 -21.08
CA ALA A 669 -11.43 -17.80 -20.70
C ALA A 669 -12.60 -17.63 -19.71
N TYR A 670 -12.45 -16.77 -18.71
CA TYR A 670 -13.49 -16.52 -17.73
C TYR A 670 -14.74 -15.90 -18.35
N LEU A 671 -14.59 -14.82 -19.11
CA LEU A 671 -15.71 -14.10 -19.72
C LEU A 671 -16.42 -14.96 -20.76
N ALA A 672 -15.67 -15.73 -21.57
CA ALA A 672 -16.25 -16.69 -22.52
C ALA A 672 -17.09 -17.76 -21.80
N GLU A 673 -16.60 -18.28 -20.67
CA GLU A 673 -17.31 -19.26 -19.87
C GLU A 673 -18.58 -18.68 -19.22
N LEU A 674 -18.56 -17.43 -18.76
CA LEU A 674 -19.77 -16.76 -18.25
C LEU A 674 -20.84 -16.61 -19.34
N VAL A 675 -20.44 -16.20 -20.55
CA VAL A 675 -21.34 -16.06 -21.70
C VAL A 675 -21.92 -17.41 -22.11
N ALA A 676 -21.08 -18.45 -22.22
CA ALA A 676 -21.51 -19.80 -22.58
C ALA A 676 -22.46 -20.37 -21.52
N ALA A 677 -22.14 -20.23 -20.24
CA ALA A 677 -22.96 -20.73 -19.14
C ALA A 677 -24.36 -20.11 -19.13
N LEU A 678 -24.47 -18.79 -19.33
CA LEU A 678 -25.78 -18.13 -19.44
C LEU A 678 -26.55 -18.57 -20.69
N SER A 679 -25.88 -18.66 -21.84
CA SER A 679 -26.50 -19.07 -23.11
C SER A 679 -27.03 -20.51 -23.04
N GLU A 680 -26.35 -21.39 -22.31
CA GLU A 680 -26.71 -22.79 -22.09
C GLU A 680 -27.59 -22.99 -20.83
N ASN A 681 -27.93 -21.92 -20.10
CA ASN A 681 -28.67 -21.95 -18.84
C ASN A 681 -28.10 -22.93 -17.79
N ARG A 682 -26.77 -22.90 -17.62
CA ARG A 682 -26.02 -23.69 -16.65
C ARG A 682 -25.17 -22.79 -15.74
N ALA A 683 -24.64 -23.37 -14.67
CA ALA A 683 -23.63 -22.68 -13.87
C ALA A 683 -22.27 -22.63 -14.62
N PRO A 684 -21.46 -21.57 -14.43
CA PRO A 684 -20.09 -21.53 -14.91
C PRO A 684 -19.23 -22.62 -14.26
N LYS A 685 -18.32 -23.20 -15.03
CA LYS A 685 -17.32 -24.17 -14.58
C LYS A 685 -16.26 -23.44 -13.73
N ALA A 686 -15.77 -24.10 -12.69
CA ALA A 686 -14.59 -23.65 -11.98
C ALA A 686 -13.36 -23.77 -12.88
N ILE A 687 -12.50 -22.74 -12.88
CA ILE A 687 -11.25 -22.73 -13.63
C ILE A 687 -10.09 -22.87 -12.65
N ASP A 688 -9.23 -23.86 -12.88
CA ASP A 688 -7.98 -24.01 -12.12
C ASP A 688 -6.91 -23.08 -12.67
N TRP A 689 -6.89 -21.84 -12.15
CA TRP A 689 -5.94 -20.82 -12.59
C TRP A 689 -4.47 -21.21 -12.34
N TYR A 690 -4.18 -21.90 -11.24
CA TYR A 690 -2.80 -22.25 -10.89
C TYR A 690 -2.17 -23.18 -11.92
N ALA A 691 -2.92 -24.11 -12.50
CA ALA A 691 -2.36 -25.02 -13.51
C ALA A 691 -1.81 -24.28 -14.73
N ALA A 692 -2.51 -23.24 -15.20
CA ALA A 692 -2.05 -22.41 -16.32
C ALA A 692 -0.91 -21.47 -15.92
N GLU A 693 -1.00 -20.86 -14.74
CA GLU A 693 0.04 -19.98 -14.21
C GLU A 693 1.36 -20.74 -13.97
N GLU A 694 1.30 -21.95 -13.42
CA GLU A 694 2.47 -22.81 -13.18
C GLU A 694 3.16 -23.22 -14.50
N ALA A 695 2.39 -23.47 -15.55
CA ALA A 695 2.98 -23.72 -16.87
C ALA A 695 3.72 -22.49 -17.39
N TRP A 696 3.17 -21.28 -17.20
CA TRP A 696 3.81 -20.03 -17.59
C TRP A 696 5.06 -19.71 -16.76
N THR A 697 5.08 -20.01 -15.46
CA THR A 697 6.28 -19.78 -14.63
C THR A 697 7.45 -20.66 -15.03
N LYS A 698 7.19 -21.81 -15.67
CA LYS A 698 8.20 -22.74 -16.20
C LYS A 698 8.55 -22.48 -17.68
N ASP A 699 7.83 -21.58 -18.36
CA ASP A 699 8.14 -21.16 -19.72
C ASP A 699 9.43 -20.31 -19.76
N ARG A 700 10.10 -20.31 -20.91
CA ARG A 700 11.33 -19.57 -21.20
C ARG A 700 11.17 -18.61 -22.39
N ARG A 701 9.93 -18.25 -22.74
CA ARG A 701 9.64 -17.21 -23.73
C ARG A 701 10.39 -15.92 -23.37
N THR A 702 11.05 -15.34 -24.36
CA THR A 702 11.73 -14.05 -24.24
C THR A 702 10.75 -12.90 -24.44
N TYR A 703 11.02 -11.78 -23.75
CA TYR A 703 10.20 -10.57 -23.82
C TYR A 703 11.06 -9.36 -24.20
N PRO A 704 10.46 -8.30 -24.79
CA PRO A 704 11.20 -7.09 -25.14
C PRO A 704 11.89 -6.43 -23.93
N VAL A 705 13.16 -6.07 -24.10
CA VAL A 705 13.97 -5.32 -23.12
C VAL A 705 14.07 -3.83 -23.42
N ARG A 706 13.48 -3.39 -24.53
CA ARG A 706 13.38 -1.99 -24.95
C ARG A 706 11.93 -1.66 -25.25
N PRO A 707 11.51 -0.39 -25.10
CA PRO A 707 10.16 0.03 -25.45
C PRO A 707 9.78 -0.39 -26.87
N THR A 708 8.55 -0.87 -27.03
CA THR A 708 7.98 -1.38 -28.28
C THR A 708 7.06 -0.38 -28.97
N GLY A 709 6.71 0.72 -28.29
CA GLY A 709 5.80 1.75 -28.80
C GLY A 709 6.23 3.16 -28.42
N ASP A 710 5.59 4.14 -29.08
CA ASP A 710 5.72 5.56 -28.75
C ASP A 710 4.68 5.95 -27.68
N ALA A 711 5.14 6.58 -26.59
CA ALA A 711 4.29 6.91 -25.46
C ALA A 711 3.18 7.90 -25.82
N HIS A 712 3.49 8.95 -26.60
CA HIS A 712 2.52 9.99 -26.95
C HIS A 712 1.44 9.46 -27.89
N ARG A 713 1.83 8.82 -28.99
CA ARG A 713 0.90 8.21 -29.96
C ARG A 713 0.02 7.14 -29.32
N THR A 714 0.57 6.32 -28.44
CA THR A 714 -0.21 5.27 -27.76
C THR A 714 -1.17 5.88 -26.75
N ALA A 715 -0.74 6.87 -25.97
CA ALA A 715 -1.62 7.60 -25.06
C ALA A 715 -2.74 8.37 -25.78
N GLN A 716 -2.50 8.88 -27.00
CA GLN A 716 -3.57 9.44 -27.84
C GLN A 716 -4.62 8.37 -28.19
N ARG A 717 -4.20 7.17 -28.56
CA ARG A 717 -5.13 6.04 -28.79
C ARG A 717 -5.89 5.64 -27.53
N VAL A 718 -5.26 5.74 -26.36
CA VAL A 718 -5.93 5.56 -25.06
C VAL A 718 -6.99 6.64 -24.85
N LEU A 719 -6.64 7.91 -25.02
CA LEU A 719 -7.57 9.03 -24.90
C LEU A 719 -8.76 8.86 -25.85
N GLU A 720 -8.52 8.58 -27.13
CA GLU A 720 -9.56 8.35 -28.14
C GLU A 720 -10.47 7.17 -27.75
N THR A 721 -9.87 6.05 -27.34
CA THR A 721 -10.64 4.86 -26.93
C THR A 721 -11.48 5.13 -25.69
N LEU A 722 -10.94 5.81 -24.69
CA LEU A 722 -11.67 6.12 -23.45
C LEU A 722 -12.70 7.24 -23.65
N THR A 723 -12.50 8.15 -24.60
CA THR A 723 -13.44 9.23 -24.94
C THR A 723 -14.74 8.66 -25.53
N THR A 724 -14.64 7.58 -26.30
CA THR A 724 -15.78 6.95 -27.01
C THR A 724 -16.25 5.64 -26.40
N ALA A 725 -15.55 5.09 -25.39
CA ALA A 725 -15.94 3.84 -24.78
C ALA A 725 -17.35 3.92 -24.15
N PRO A 726 -18.25 2.98 -24.48
CA PRO A 726 -19.58 2.92 -23.86
C PRO A 726 -19.49 2.43 -22.41
N TYR A 727 -20.63 2.40 -21.72
CA TYR A 727 -20.77 1.88 -20.35
C TYR A 727 -19.95 2.62 -19.28
N GLN A 728 -19.59 3.88 -19.54
CA GLN A 728 -18.90 4.75 -18.58
C GLN A 728 -19.88 5.63 -17.78
N GLY A 729 -20.99 5.03 -17.34
CA GLY A 729 -22.01 5.73 -16.58
C GLY A 729 -22.70 4.80 -15.59
N PHE A 730 -23.22 5.37 -14.51
CA PHE A 730 -23.91 4.62 -13.47
C PHE A 730 -25.12 5.41 -12.96
N ALA A 731 -26.28 4.77 -12.90
CA ALA A 731 -27.48 5.33 -12.29
C ALA A 731 -27.63 4.82 -10.85
N SER A 732 -27.93 5.70 -9.91
CA SER A 732 -28.40 5.34 -8.57
C SER A 732 -29.85 5.79 -8.40
N VAL A 733 -30.61 5.09 -7.55
CA VAL A 733 -31.99 5.44 -7.24
C VAL A 733 -32.14 5.71 -5.75
N SER A 734 -32.78 6.82 -5.42
CA SER A 734 -33.20 7.18 -4.07
C SER A 734 -34.72 7.32 -4.00
N VAL A 735 -35.32 6.95 -2.87
CA VAL A 735 -36.77 7.00 -2.65
C VAL A 735 -37.04 7.81 -1.37
N ASP A 736 -37.93 8.79 -1.45
CA ASP A 736 -38.30 9.67 -0.34
C ASP A 736 -39.84 9.83 -0.23
N PRO A 737 -40.47 9.49 0.92
CA PRO A 737 -39.86 8.83 2.07
C PRO A 737 -39.37 7.41 1.74
N PRO A 738 -38.45 6.81 2.54
CA PRO A 738 -37.88 5.49 2.26
C PRO A 738 -38.90 4.34 2.15
N ALA A 739 -40.08 4.52 2.74
CA ALA A 739 -41.25 3.66 2.58
C ALA A 739 -42.52 4.52 2.49
N PHE A 740 -43.49 4.07 1.71
CA PHE A 740 -44.79 4.71 1.55
C PHE A 740 -45.83 4.01 2.43
N THR A 741 -46.76 4.75 3.02
CA THR A 741 -47.98 4.15 3.57
C THR A 741 -48.98 3.88 2.44
N PRO A 742 -49.92 2.92 2.59
CA PRO A 742 -50.96 2.69 1.59
C PRO A 742 -51.68 3.98 1.18
N GLY A 743 -51.77 4.24 -0.13
CA GLY A 743 -52.37 5.45 -0.69
C GLY A 743 -51.53 6.73 -0.60
N SER A 744 -50.36 6.72 0.07
CA SER A 744 -49.47 7.88 0.08
C SER A 744 -48.61 7.97 -1.18
N SER A 745 -48.11 9.17 -1.47
CA SER A 745 -47.17 9.41 -2.56
C SER A 745 -45.78 9.75 -2.01
N GLY A 746 -44.75 9.36 -2.75
CA GLY A 746 -43.39 9.81 -2.54
C GLY A 746 -42.65 10.05 -3.85
N THR A 747 -41.40 10.47 -3.74
CA THR A 747 -40.53 10.79 -4.86
C THR A 747 -39.50 9.68 -5.05
N VAL A 748 -39.46 9.11 -6.26
CA VAL A 748 -38.37 8.25 -6.72
C VAL A 748 -37.47 9.11 -7.60
N THR A 749 -36.18 9.20 -7.27
CA THR A 749 -35.19 9.98 -8.01
C THR A 749 -34.12 9.07 -8.56
N ALA A 750 -33.88 9.15 -9.87
CA ALA A 750 -32.73 8.54 -10.53
C ALA A 750 -31.63 9.59 -10.70
N SER A 751 -30.40 9.23 -10.34
CA SER A 751 -29.20 10.06 -10.46
C SER A 751 -28.16 9.34 -11.30
N PHE A 752 -27.87 9.85 -12.48
CA PHE A 752 -26.85 9.31 -13.37
C PHE A 752 -25.53 10.06 -13.18
N ARG A 753 -24.48 9.32 -12.83
CA ARG A 753 -23.10 9.79 -12.79
C ARG A 753 -22.39 9.42 -14.10
N ASN A 754 -21.84 10.41 -14.79
CA ASN A 754 -20.88 10.18 -15.86
C ASN A 754 -19.51 9.86 -15.25
N LEU A 755 -19.02 8.64 -15.44
CA LEU A 755 -17.73 8.19 -14.94
C LEU A 755 -16.57 8.51 -15.91
N ASN A 756 -16.88 9.03 -17.10
CA ASN A 756 -15.90 9.50 -18.05
C ASN A 756 -15.52 10.96 -17.73
N GLY A 757 -14.25 11.20 -17.44
CA GLY A 757 -13.70 12.54 -17.20
C GLY A 757 -13.26 13.29 -18.46
N LEU A 758 -13.31 12.65 -19.63
CA LEU A 758 -12.81 13.17 -20.91
C LEU A 758 -13.91 13.74 -21.82
N ARG A 759 -15.14 13.23 -21.71
CA ARG A 759 -16.27 13.64 -22.56
C ARG A 759 -17.57 13.71 -21.79
N ALA A 760 -18.40 14.68 -22.16
CA ALA A 760 -19.81 14.69 -21.78
C ALA A 760 -20.57 13.55 -22.44
N THR A 761 -21.72 13.20 -21.88
CA THR A 761 -22.67 12.30 -22.53
C THR A 761 -23.52 13.05 -23.55
N GLY A 762 -24.13 12.32 -24.49
CA GLY A 762 -25.34 12.80 -25.16
C GLY A 762 -26.54 12.78 -24.21
N ALA A 763 -27.75 12.77 -24.79
CA ALA A 763 -28.98 12.65 -24.02
C ALA A 763 -29.00 11.35 -23.19
N VAL A 764 -29.24 11.51 -21.90
CA VAL A 764 -29.45 10.43 -20.94
C VAL A 764 -30.95 10.31 -20.71
N ASP A 765 -31.55 9.25 -21.23
CA ASP A 765 -32.97 8.96 -21.07
C ASP A 765 -33.17 7.99 -19.91
N PHE A 766 -34.21 8.22 -19.12
CA PHE A 766 -34.60 7.34 -18.04
C PHE A 766 -36.04 6.88 -18.23
N ASP A 767 -36.23 5.57 -18.12
CA ASP A 767 -37.54 4.93 -18.18
C ASP A 767 -37.74 4.13 -16.89
N LEU A 768 -38.61 4.64 -16.03
CA LEU A 768 -38.96 4.02 -14.75
C LEU A 768 -40.32 3.35 -14.87
N THR A 769 -40.35 2.04 -14.66
CA THR A 769 -41.57 1.28 -14.45
C THR A 769 -41.64 0.84 -13.00
N VAL A 770 -42.84 0.82 -12.42
CA VAL A 770 -43.09 0.32 -11.08
C VAL A 770 -44.30 -0.60 -11.16
N ASP A 771 -44.21 -1.80 -10.61
CA ASP A 771 -45.25 -2.82 -10.76
C ASP A 771 -46.58 -2.33 -10.18
N GLY A 772 -47.66 -2.42 -10.98
CA GLY A 772 -49.02 -2.10 -10.54
C GLY A 772 -49.33 -0.61 -10.30
N VAL A 773 -48.39 0.30 -10.54
CA VAL A 773 -48.60 1.76 -10.45
C VAL A 773 -47.96 2.48 -11.62
N THR A 774 -48.51 3.64 -12.00
CA THR A 774 -47.91 4.48 -13.06
C THR A 774 -47.11 5.60 -12.40
N PRO A 775 -45.77 5.65 -12.52
CA PRO A 775 -44.98 6.76 -12.04
C PRO A 775 -45.30 8.05 -12.80
N GLU A 776 -45.48 9.16 -12.09
CA GLU A 776 -45.77 10.48 -12.65
C GLU A 776 -44.49 11.33 -12.70
N PRO A 777 -43.90 11.59 -13.88
CA PRO A 777 -42.70 12.42 -13.99
C PRO A 777 -42.91 13.80 -13.34
N GLN A 778 -41.96 14.26 -12.53
CA GLN A 778 -41.98 15.62 -11.94
C GLN A 778 -41.26 16.65 -12.82
N GLY A 779 -41.03 16.31 -14.09
CA GLY A 779 -40.28 17.09 -15.08
C GLY A 779 -39.91 16.21 -16.28
N PRO A 780 -38.97 16.65 -17.14
CA PRO A 780 -38.42 15.81 -18.19
C PRO A 780 -37.82 14.52 -17.63
N THR A 781 -38.08 13.38 -18.30
CA THR A 781 -37.48 12.08 -17.95
C THR A 781 -36.15 11.85 -18.66
N SER A 782 -35.54 12.91 -19.18
CA SER A 782 -34.23 12.88 -19.81
C SER A 782 -33.41 14.12 -19.44
N VAL A 783 -32.10 13.94 -19.45
CA VAL A 783 -31.12 15.02 -19.31
C VAL A 783 -30.42 15.16 -20.66
N ALA A 784 -30.44 16.36 -21.25
CA ALA A 784 -29.93 16.59 -22.61
C ALA A 784 -28.43 16.24 -22.76
N SER A 785 -27.65 16.48 -21.71
CA SER A 785 -26.24 16.08 -21.61
C SER A 785 -25.80 16.11 -20.15
N VAL A 786 -24.92 15.18 -19.76
CA VAL A 786 -24.24 15.19 -18.47
C VAL A 786 -22.76 15.44 -18.73
N ALA A 787 -22.21 16.49 -18.12
CA ALA A 787 -20.81 16.87 -18.28
C ALA A 787 -19.85 15.71 -17.93
N ALA A 788 -18.61 15.80 -18.41
CA ALA A 788 -17.54 14.88 -18.03
C ALA A 788 -17.36 14.91 -16.50
N GLY A 789 -17.39 13.75 -15.85
CA GLY A 789 -17.40 13.68 -14.38
C GLY A 789 -18.56 14.45 -13.75
N GLY A 790 -19.69 14.59 -14.44
CA GLY A 790 -20.90 15.28 -13.98
C GLY A 790 -21.98 14.32 -13.51
N THR A 791 -23.05 14.87 -12.94
CA THR A 791 -24.23 14.11 -12.50
C THR A 791 -25.50 14.78 -13.04
N GLY A 792 -26.46 13.99 -13.50
CA GLY A 792 -27.80 14.45 -13.90
C GLY A 792 -28.89 13.69 -13.15
N THR A 793 -29.97 14.37 -12.77
CA THR A 793 -31.06 13.77 -11.97
C THR A 793 -32.42 13.96 -12.62
N VAL A 794 -33.28 12.97 -12.47
CA VAL A 794 -34.71 13.02 -12.84
C VAL A 794 -35.54 12.37 -11.74
N SER A 795 -36.80 12.78 -11.60
CA SER A 795 -37.65 12.30 -10.50
C SER A 795 -39.08 12.03 -10.97
N TRP A 796 -39.70 11.05 -10.32
CA TRP A 796 -41.10 10.70 -10.49
C TRP A 796 -41.79 10.73 -9.14
N ARG A 797 -43.05 11.17 -9.12
CA ARG A 797 -43.97 10.90 -8.03
C ARG A 797 -44.54 9.51 -8.23
N VAL A 798 -44.51 8.70 -7.20
CA VAL A 798 -45.09 7.36 -7.19
C VAL A 798 -46.08 7.29 -6.05
N THR A 799 -47.32 6.91 -6.37
CA THR A 799 -48.41 6.75 -5.39
C THR A 799 -48.60 5.27 -5.08
N ALA A 800 -48.46 4.89 -3.82
CA ALA A 800 -48.67 3.52 -3.38
C ALA A 800 -50.14 3.11 -3.57
N PRO A 801 -50.43 1.85 -3.94
CA PRO A 801 -51.79 1.33 -3.97
C PRO A 801 -52.47 1.47 -2.59
N THR A 802 -53.80 1.59 -2.59
CA THR A 802 -54.60 1.79 -1.38
C THR A 802 -54.93 0.49 -0.64
N GLU A 803 -54.49 -0.68 -1.14
CA GLU A 803 -54.82 -1.92 -0.43
C GLU A 803 -54.19 -1.95 0.97
N PRO A 804 -54.90 -2.47 1.98
CA PRO A 804 -54.34 -2.66 3.30
C PRO A 804 -53.10 -3.54 3.28
N LEU A 805 -52.16 -3.26 4.18
CA LEU A 805 -50.99 -4.11 4.39
C LEU A 805 -51.42 -5.49 4.92
N THR A 806 -50.75 -6.54 4.43
CA THR A 806 -50.89 -7.92 4.93
C THR A 806 -49.59 -8.45 5.55
N ALA A 807 -48.51 -7.66 5.42
CA ALA A 807 -47.17 -7.94 5.92
C ALA A 807 -46.49 -6.62 6.35
N PRO A 808 -45.46 -6.68 7.20
CA PRO A 808 -44.79 -5.48 7.72
C PRO A 808 -44.14 -4.62 6.62
N LEU A 809 -43.57 -5.27 5.59
CA LEU A 809 -43.04 -4.61 4.40
C LEU A 809 -43.60 -5.31 3.16
N ARG A 810 -44.17 -4.54 2.25
CA ARG A 810 -44.59 -4.99 0.92
C ARG A 810 -43.68 -4.33 -0.13
N PRO A 811 -42.82 -5.10 -0.84
CA PRO A 811 -42.05 -4.53 -1.93
C PRO A 811 -42.97 -4.22 -3.12
N LEU A 812 -42.71 -3.11 -3.77
CA LEU A 812 -43.29 -2.68 -5.03
C LEU A 812 -42.12 -2.59 -6.02
N PRO A 813 -41.85 -3.67 -6.77
CA PRO A 813 -40.69 -3.75 -7.66
C PRO A 813 -40.71 -2.62 -8.69
N TYR A 814 -39.52 -2.13 -9.04
CA TYR A 814 -39.33 -1.19 -10.13
C TYR A 814 -38.23 -1.67 -11.06
N SER A 815 -38.35 -1.28 -12.34
CA SER A 815 -37.28 -1.35 -13.32
C SER A 815 -36.93 0.06 -13.77
N LEU A 816 -35.65 0.42 -13.69
CA LEU A 816 -35.13 1.65 -14.26
C LEU A 816 -34.22 1.29 -15.43
N ARG A 817 -34.66 1.60 -16.65
CA ARG A 817 -33.81 1.54 -17.84
C ARG A 817 -33.20 2.92 -18.08
N THR A 818 -31.87 2.97 -18.10
CA THR A 818 -31.11 4.18 -18.43
C THR A 818 -30.46 4.01 -19.80
N ARG A 819 -30.75 4.90 -20.74
CA ARG A 819 -30.13 4.92 -22.07
C ARG A 819 -29.18 6.11 -22.18
N TYR A 820 -27.89 5.83 -22.40
CA TYR A 820 -26.85 6.85 -22.43
C TYR A 820 -25.68 6.43 -23.32
N GLY A 821 -24.85 7.39 -23.69
CA GLY A 821 -23.61 7.16 -24.40
C GLY A 821 -22.76 8.43 -24.38
N PRO A 822 -21.47 8.33 -24.73
CA PRO A 822 -20.69 9.53 -25.01
C PRO A 822 -21.40 10.40 -26.04
N GLN A 823 -21.22 11.72 -25.96
CA GLN A 823 -21.86 12.64 -26.89
C GLN A 823 -21.58 12.22 -28.35
N ASP A 824 -22.57 12.29 -29.23
CA ASP A 824 -22.47 11.92 -30.66
C ASP A 824 -22.05 10.46 -30.96
N GLU A 825 -22.02 9.57 -29.96
CA GLU A 825 -21.76 8.14 -30.13
C GLU A 825 -23.04 7.31 -29.94
N ASP A 826 -22.96 6.02 -30.32
CA ASP A 826 -24.03 5.07 -30.05
C ASP A 826 -24.32 4.94 -28.55
N ARG A 827 -25.62 4.95 -28.22
CA ARG A 827 -26.10 4.86 -26.83
C ARG A 827 -26.37 3.41 -26.44
N VAL A 828 -25.86 3.04 -25.27
CA VAL A 828 -26.16 1.76 -24.61
C VAL A 828 -27.38 1.89 -23.70
N SER A 829 -28.02 0.77 -23.39
CA SER A 829 -29.07 0.68 -22.37
C SER A 829 -28.56 -0.16 -21.21
N VAL A 830 -28.74 0.32 -19.99
CA VAL A 830 -28.51 -0.46 -18.78
C VAL A 830 -29.80 -0.45 -17.99
N THR A 831 -30.28 -1.63 -17.62
CA THR A 831 -31.46 -1.78 -16.77
C THR A 831 -31.00 -2.13 -15.37
N GLN A 832 -31.63 -1.53 -14.37
CA GLN A 832 -31.47 -1.92 -12.97
C GLN A 832 -32.83 -2.21 -12.35
N GLN A 833 -32.87 -3.18 -11.46
CA GLN A 833 -34.06 -3.59 -10.73
C GLN A 833 -33.94 -3.18 -9.27
N GLY A 834 -35.07 -2.82 -8.65
CA GLY A 834 -35.15 -2.54 -7.22
C GLY A 834 -36.59 -2.61 -6.72
N ALA A 835 -36.84 -2.06 -5.53
CA ALA A 835 -38.19 -1.96 -5.00
C ALA A 835 -38.39 -0.67 -4.20
N VAL A 836 -39.53 -0.02 -4.42
CA VAL A 836 -40.13 0.89 -3.46
C VAL A 836 -40.80 0.03 -2.38
N HIS A 837 -40.84 0.47 -1.13
CA HIS A 837 -41.45 -0.32 -0.07
C HIS A 837 -42.72 0.35 0.45
N ILE A 838 -43.75 -0.44 0.68
CA ILE A 838 -44.98 0.00 1.34
C ILE A 838 -44.98 -0.56 2.76
N ALA A 839 -45.12 0.31 3.75
CA ALA A 839 -44.96 -0.01 5.16
C ALA A 839 -45.83 0.90 6.03
N ALA A 840 -46.25 0.40 7.19
CA ALA A 840 -46.68 1.25 8.29
C ALA A 840 -45.47 1.61 9.16
N PRO A 841 -45.43 2.83 9.74
CA PRO A 841 -44.38 3.20 10.68
C PRO A 841 -44.38 2.28 11.90
N LEU A 842 -43.25 2.20 12.58
CA LEU A 842 -43.17 1.45 13.84
C LEU A 842 -43.92 2.21 14.94
N ASP A 843 -44.70 1.48 15.73
CA ASP A 843 -45.41 2.05 16.88
C ASP A 843 -44.43 2.49 17.98
N SER A 844 -44.84 3.47 18.80
CA SER A 844 -44.11 3.79 20.03
C SER A 844 -44.02 2.54 20.93
N PRO A 845 -42.88 2.23 21.59
CA PRO A 845 -41.72 3.09 21.83
C PRO A 845 -40.50 2.79 20.93
N TRP A 846 -40.68 2.29 19.71
CA TRP A 846 -39.57 1.93 18.83
C TRP A 846 -38.83 3.16 18.29
N ARG A 847 -37.50 3.15 18.39
CA ARG A 847 -36.61 4.07 17.67
C ARG A 847 -35.89 3.33 16.55
N THR A 848 -35.45 4.04 15.53
CA THR A 848 -34.69 3.46 14.41
C THR A 848 -33.33 4.11 14.27
N PHE A 849 -32.36 3.32 13.83
CA PHE A 849 -31.06 3.79 13.37
C PHE A 849 -30.70 3.05 12.09
N THR A 850 -30.15 3.77 11.13
CA THR A 850 -29.63 3.15 9.92
C THR A 850 -28.35 3.81 9.43
N SER A 851 -27.36 2.96 9.15
CA SER A 851 -26.16 3.28 8.38
C SER A 851 -26.11 2.50 7.06
N ASN A 852 -27.21 1.83 6.69
CA ASN A 852 -27.32 0.96 5.52
C ASN A 852 -28.59 1.25 4.67
N ALA A 853 -29.16 2.46 4.82
CA ALA A 853 -30.38 2.91 4.19
C ALA A 853 -31.56 1.93 4.39
N ALA A 854 -31.72 1.42 5.61
CA ALA A 854 -32.76 0.46 5.97
C ALA A 854 -34.14 1.11 5.96
N VAL A 855 -35.10 0.33 5.48
CA VAL A 855 -36.52 0.59 5.53
C VAL A 855 -37.14 -0.34 6.56
N PHE A 856 -37.98 0.22 7.43
CA PHE A 856 -38.62 -0.49 8.53
C PHE A 856 -40.12 -0.57 8.30
N GLY A 857 -40.73 -1.66 8.72
CA GLY A 857 -42.17 -1.80 8.70
C GLY A 857 -42.67 -2.68 9.84
N GLN A 858 -43.88 -2.38 10.31
CA GLN A 858 -44.60 -3.16 11.31
C GLN A 858 -45.98 -3.55 10.79
N PHE A 859 -46.40 -4.77 11.09
CA PHE A 859 -47.78 -5.20 10.94
C PHE A 859 -48.14 -6.07 12.15
N GLU A 860 -49.06 -5.58 12.99
CA GLU A 860 -49.37 -6.19 14.29
C GLU A 860 -48.07 -6.38 15.12
N GLN A 861 -47.76 -7.62 15.55
CA GLN A 861 -46.56 -7.97 16.30
C GLN A 861 -45.44 -8.54 15.41
N ARG A 862 -45.52 -8.30 14.09
CA ARG A 862 -44.50 -8.69 13.11
C ARG A 862 -43.76 -7.46 12.61
N PHE A 863 -42.48 -7.61 12.34
CA PHE A 863 -41.60 -6.54 11.89
C PHE A 863 -40.83 -6.99 10.66
N ALA A 864 -40.43 -6.05 9.81
CA ALA A 864 -39.48 -6.34 8.76
C ALA A 864 -38.49 -5.19 8.58
N ILE A 865 -37.29 -5.55 8.15
CA ILE A 865 -36.24 -4.61 7.76
C ILE A 865 -35.75 -4.98 6.37
N ASN A 866 -35.81 -4.04 5.43
CA ASN A 866 -35.10 -4.13 4.17
C ASN A 866 -33.91 -3.17 4.17
N GLY A 867 -32.68 -3.66 4.00
CA GLY A 867 -31.49 -2.82 4.07
C GLY A 867 -30.32 -3.35 3.26
N ALA A 868 -29.36 -2.47 2.99
CA ALA A 868 -28.07 -2.83 2.39
C ALA A 868 -27.03 -3.14 3.49
N GLY A 869 -25.77 -2.78 3.24
CA GLY A 869 -24.67 -2.84 4.20
C GLY A 869 -23.50 -3.60 3.64
N HIS A 870 -22.34 -2.95 3.61
CA HIS A 870 -21.09 -3.52 3.09
C HIS A 870 -20.60 -4.63 4.00
N ASP A 871 -20.56 -4.37 5.31
CA ASP A 871 -20.14 -5.31 6.34
C ASP A 871 -20.60 -4.85 7.76
N LEU A 872 -20.47 -5.74 8.74
CA LEU A 872 -20.63 -5.47 10.17
C LEU A 872 -19.53 -6.21 10.94
N TRP A 873 -18.29 -5.77 10.73
CA TRP A 873 -17.08 -6.38 11.26
C TRP A 873 -15.91 -5.40 11.25
N ARG A 874 -15.18 -5.33 12.37
CA ARG A 874 -14.03 -4.42 12.57
C ARG A 874 -14.39 -2.99 12.17
N GLY A 875 -13.54 -2.33 11.38
CA GLY A 875 -13.74 -0.94 10.94
C GLY A 875 -14.99 -0.64 10.09
N THR A 876 -15.85 -1.62 9.79
CA THR A 876 -17.13 -1.39 9.11
C THR A 876 -18.32 -1.78 9.99
N ALA A 877 -19.19 -0.82 10.30
CA ALA A 877 -20.41 -1.02 11.09
C ALA A 877 -21.67 -0.51 10.36
N GLN A 878 -22.06 -1.21 9.28
CA GLN A 878 -23.24 -0.85 8.48
C GLN A 878 -24.41 -1.78 8.77
N PHE A 879 -25.46 -1.25 9.41
CA PHE A 879 -26.66 -2.00 9.76
C PHE A 879 -27.87 -1.10 9.91
N GLY A 880 -29.05 -1.71 9.90
CA GLY A 880 -30.32 -1.08 10.25
C GLY A 880 -30.91 -1.76 11.46
N THR A 881 -31.37 -1.00 12.44
CA THR A 881 -32.00 -1.53 13.65
C THR A 881 -33.19 -0.71 14.09
N ALA A 882 -34.20 -1.41 14.63
CA ALA A 882 -35.22 -0.81 15.45
C ALA A 882 -35.02 -1.28 16.90
N TYR A 883 -34.96 -0.34 17.83
CA TYR A 883 -34.49 -0.59 19.19
C TYR A 883 -35.29 0.16 20.25
N ARG A 884 -35.15 -0.30 21.50
CA ARG A 884 -35.65 0.38 22.70
C ARG A 884 -34.48 0.80 23.59
N GLU A 885 -34.57 2.01 24.12
CA GLU A 885 -33.49 2.61 24.89
C GLU A 885 -33.41 2.08 26.32
N GLY A 886 -32.20 1.72 26.77
CA GLY A 886 -31.91 1.36 28.16
C GLY A 886 -32.70 0.18 28.75
N VAL A 887 -33.25 -0.69 27.89
CA VAL A 887 -34.11 -1.82 28.29
C VAL A 887 -33.29 -3.02 28.75
N LEU A 888 -32.09 -3.24 28.21
CA LEU A 888 -31.27 -4.39 28.59
C LEU A 888 -30.47 -4.08 29.86
N ARG A 889 -30.89 -4.66 30.98
CA ARG A 889 -30.27 -4.52 32.31
C ARG A 889 -29.93 -5.88 32.89
N GLN A 890 -29.15 -5.94 33.97
CA GLN A 890 -28.85 -7.20 34.65
C GLN A 890 -30.14 -7.97 34.98
N GLY A 891 -30.21 -9.24 34.57
CA GLY A 891 -31.40 -10.09 34.75
C GLY A 891 -32.39 -10.05 33.59
N THR A 892 -32.27 -9.10 32.66
CA THR A 892 -33.13 -9.01 31.49
C THR A 892 -32.73 -10.01 30.40
N SER A 893 -33.72 -10.64 29.80
CA SER A 893 -33.60 -11.48 28.61
C SER A 893 -34.48 -10.92 27.49
N VAL A 894 -33.91 -10.80 26.30
CA VAL A 894 -34.64 -10.44 25.08
C VAL A 894 -34.77 -11.67 24.21
N THR A 895 -35.99 -11.95 23.76
CA THR A 895 -36.29 -13.02 22.80
C THR A 895 -36.77 -12.40 21.50
N LEU A 896 -36.32 -12.96 20.37
CA LEU A 896 -36.71 -12.52 19.02
C LEU A 896 -36.73 -13.72 18.08
N ARG A 897 -37.80 -13.85 17.30
CA ARG A 897 -37.85 -14.80 16.19
C ARG A 897 -37.41 -14.11 14.91
N VAL A 898 -36.42 -14.68 14.25
CA VAL A 898 -36.10 -14.34 12.85
C VAL A 898 -36.89 -15.32 11.99
N ASP A 899 -37.95 -14.85 11.34
CA ASP A 899 -38.87 -15.69 10.56
C ASP A 899 -38.28 -16.08 9.20
N SER A 900 -37.68 -15.11 8.52
CA SER A 900 -36.99 -15.31 7.25
C SER A 900 -35.93 -14.24 7.00
N GLN A 901 -34.94 -14.58 6.19
CA GLN A 901 -33.84 -13.70 5.82
C GLN A 901 -33.43 -13.99 4.37
N ASP A 902 -33.38 -12.96 3.52
CA ASP A 902 -32.83 -13.07 2.18
C ASP A 902 -31.34 -13.41 2.21
N ARG A 903 -30.90 -14.26 1.28
CA ARG A 903 -29.49 -14.64 1.15
C ARG A 903 -28.73 -13.65 0.26
N THR A 904 -28.45 -12.46 0.78
CA THR A 904 -27.59 -11.46 0.12
C THR A 904 -26.11 -11.87 0.11
N ALA A 905 -25.66 -12.54 1.17
CA ALA A 905 -24.32 -13.13 1.31
C ALA A 905 -24.36 -14.30 2.31
N SER A 906 -23.35 -15.17 2.32
CA SER A 906 -23.30 -16.27 3.31
C SER A 906 -23.21 -15.76 4.75
N TRP A 907 -22.62 -14.59 4.94
CA TRP A 907 -22.42 -13.94 6.23
C TRP A 907 -23.45 -12.86 6.56
N ALA A 908 -24.44 -12.58 5.69
CA ALA A 908 -25.50 -11.63 6.00
C ALA A 908 -26.09 -11.90 7.39
N ARG A 909 -26.33 -10.86 8.18
CA ARG A 909 -26.67 -11.01 9.62
C ARG A 909 -28.05 -10.47 9.90
N ALA A 910 -28.79 -11.20 10.73
CA ALA A 910 -30.07 -10.77 11.27
C ALA A 910 -30.27 -11.33 12.67
N GLY A 911 -30.80 -10.52 13.58
CA GLY A 911 -31.11 -11.00 14.93
C GLY A 911 -31.20 -9.86 15.94
N ILE A 912 -30.65 -10.07 17.13
CA ILE A 912 -30.65 -9.12 18.24
C ILE A 912 -29.33 -8.33 18.24
N ILE A 913 -29.39 -7.02 18.39
CA ILE A 913 -28.22 -6.13 18.53
C ILE A 913 -28.30 -5.31 19.80
N VAL A 914 -27.15 -5.03 20.40
CA VAL A 914 -27.01 -4.29 21.65
C VAL A 914 -25.85 -3.34 21.55
N ARG A 915 -26.02 -2.12 22.06
CA ARG A 915 -24.96 -1.13 22.29
C ARG A 915 -25.35 -0.25 23.46
N ASN A 916 -24.41 0.43 24.11
CA ASN A 916 -24.75 1.44 25.12
C ASN A 916 -25.76 2.46 24.56
N ARG A 917 -25.49 3.02 23.38
CA ARG A 917 -26.44 3.80 22.58
C ARG A 917 -26.44 3.35 21.13
N LEU A 918 -27.49 2.66 20.67
CA LEU A 918 -27.56 2.10 19.31
C LEU A 918 -27.60 3.19 18.23
N GLY A 919 -28.16 4.36 18.54
CA GLY A 919 -28.18 5.52 17.64
C GLY A 919 -26.86 6.29 17.52
N THR A 920 -25.82 5.92 18.29
CA THR A 920 -24.52 6.62 18.27
C THR A 920 -23.44 5.72 17.66
N PRO A 921 -22.89 6.07 16.48
CA PRO A 921 -21.76 5.36 15.89
C PRO A 921 -20.54 5.33 16.83
N GLY A 922 -19.88 4.17 16.95
CA GLY A 922 -18.67 4.01 17.76
C GLY A 922 -18.88 3.93 19.29
N ASP A 923 -20.11 3.99 19.80
CA ASP A 923 -20.36 3.85 21.25
C ASP A 923 -20.03 2.41 21.72
N PRO A 924 -19.36 2.23 22.87
CA PRO A 924 -18.88 0.92 23.32
C PRO A 924 -20.01 0.01 23.82
N GLY A 925 -19.64 -1.19 24.29
CA GLY A 925 -20.60 -2.18 24.76
C GLY A 925 -21.33 -2.87 23.60
N PHE A 926 -20.69 -3.01 22.45
CA PHE A 926 -21.34 -3.43 21.22
C PHE A 926 -21.36 -4.96 21.06
N ALA A 927 -22.54 -5.54 20.80
CA ALA A 927 -22.69 -6.97 20.53
C ALA A 927 -23.89 -7.27 19.63
N ASN A 928 -23.86 -8.43 18.95
CA ASN A 928 -25.02 -8.98 18.27
C ASN A 928 -25.13 -10.50 18.45
N LEU A 929 -26.36 -10.99 18.47
CA LEU A 929 -26.68 -12.40 18.31
C LEU A 929 -27.46 -12.55 17.01
N ALA A 930 -26.83 -13.14 16.00
CA ALA A 930 -27.35 -13.13 14.63
C ALA A 930 -27.37 -14.52 14.01
N VAL A 931 -28.47 -14.86 13.34
CA VAL A 931 -28.50 -15.94 12.36
C VAL A 931 -27.91 -15.44 11.03
N THR A 932 -27.30 -16.37 10.30
CA THR A 932 -26.72 -16.12 8.98
C THR A 932 -27.20 -17.17 7.98
N PRO A 933 -27.26 -16.86 6.67
CA PRO A 933 -27.69 -17.83 5.66
C PRO A 933 -26.76 -19.04 5.50
N GLY A 934 -25.47 -18.88 5.79
CA GLY A 934 -24.43 -19.88 5.52
C GLY A 934 -23.54 -20.27 6.71
N GLN A 935 -23.57 -19.55 7.82
CA GLN A 935 -22.57 -19.68 8.90
C GLN A 935 -23.18 -20.02 10.26
N GLY A 936 -24.49 -20.27 10.32
CA GLY A 936 -25.18 -20.61 11.56
C GLY A 936 -25.61 -19.39 12.38
N VAL A 937 -25.71 -19.56 13.70
CA VAL A 937 -25.98 -18.46 14.65
C VAL A 937 -24.67 -18.05 15.33
N ALA A 938 -24.34 -16.76 15.25
CA ALA A 938 -23.13 -16.18 15.81
C ALA A 938 -23.47 -15.12 16.88
N LEU A 939 -22.79 -15.20 18.04
CA LEU A 939 -22.70 -14.15 19.03
C LEU A 939 -21.40 -13.39 18.76
N SER A 940 -21.50 -12.19 18.19
CA SER A 940 -20.37 -11.30 17.90
C SER A 940 -20.32 -10.18 18.93
N TYR A 941 -19.14 -9.76 19.36
CA TYR A 941 -18.98 -8.73 20.38
C TYR A 941 -17.70 -7.94 20.18
N ASP A 942 -17.72 -6.73 20.74
CA ASP A 942 -16.59 -5.83 20.93
C ASP A 942 -15.76 -6.32 22.13
N SER A 943 -14.58 -6.87 21.84
CA SER A 943 -13.70 -7.46 22.86
C SER A 943 -12.76 -6.45 23.52
N ASN A 944 -12.51 -5.29 22.88
CA ASN A 944 -11.52 -4.30 23.30
C ASN A 944 -12.14 -2.95 23.71
N GLY A 945 -13.43 -2.73 23.47
CA GLY A 945 -14.18 -1.54 23.83
C GLY A 945 -14.08 -0.41 22.81
N ASP A 946 -13.65 -0.69 21.57
CA ASP A 946 -13.46 0.32 20.51
C ASP A 946 -14.76 0.68 19.75
N GLY A 947 -15.89 0.07 20.12
CA GLY A 947 -17.19 0.31 19.51
C GLY A 947 -17.44 -0.49 18.22
N THR A 948 -16.55 -1.43 17.87
CA THR A 948 -16.66 -2.31 16.70
C THR A 948 -16.70 -3.79 17.06
N LEU A 949 -17.24 -4.63 16.18
CA LEU A 949 -17.28 -6.08 16.43
C LEU A 949 -16.02 -6.73 15.88
N ASP A 950 -15.22 -7.33 16.73
CA ASP A 950 -13.91 -7.90 16.39
C ASP A 950 -13.78 -9.39 16.69
N THR A 951 -14.73 -9.93 17.48
CA THR A 951 -14.71 -11.31 17.99
C THR A 951 -16.09 -11.96 17.88
N TYR A 952 -16.14 -13.29 17.69
CA TYR A 952 -17.40 -14.04 17.74
C TYR A 952 -17.25 -15.47 18.28
N ARG A 953 -18.39 -16.05 18.65
CA ARG A 953 -18.61 -17.49 18.87
C ARG A 953 -19.84 -17.92 18.10
N ARG A 954 -19.91 -19.16 17.62
CA ARG A 954 -21.01 -19.60 16.76
C ARG A 954 -21.40 -21.06 16.93
N ILE A 955 -22.62 -21.36 16.53
CA ILE A 955 -23.15 -22.71 16.26
C ILE A 955 -23.44 -22.81 14.76
N THR A 956 -22.94 -23.84 14.09
CA THR A 956 -23.17 -24.08 12.66
C THR A 956 -24.46 -24.86 12.39
N GLY A 957 -24.92 -24.88 11.13
CA GLY A 957 -26.05 -25.70 10.69
C GLY A 957 -27.45 -25.14 11.01
N VAL A 958 -27.56 -24.00 11.69
CA VAL A 958 -28.83 -23.35 12.01
C VAL A 958 -29.14 -22.22 11.01
N LYS A 959 -30.38 -22.08 10.56
CA LYS A 959 -30.86 -21.03 9.66
C LYS A 959 -32.22 -20.50 10.14
N ALA A 960 -32.66 -19.37 9.60
CA ALA A 960 -34.04 -18.92 9.80
C ALA A 960 -35.03 -19.93 9.18
N PRO A 961 -36.21 -20.18 9.78
CA PRO A 961 -36.71 -19.54 11.01
C PRO A 961 -35.99 -20.03 12.28
N VAL A 962 -35.66 -19.10 13.18
CA VAL A 962 -34.99 -19.42 14.45
C VAL A 962 -35.40 -18.43 15.54
N LEU A 963 -35.57 -18.93 16.77
CA LEU A 963 -35.78 -18.10 17.95
C LEU A 963 -34.43 -17.82 18.62
N LEU A 964 -34.13 -16.55 18.87
CA LEU A 964 -32.90 -16.08 19.49
C LEU A 964 -33.21 -15.52 20.87
N ARG A 965 -32.34 -15.75 21.85
CA ARG A 965 -32.42 -15.16 23.18
C ARG A 965 -31.07 -14.60 23.60
N LEU A 966 -31.07 -13.35 24.04
CA LEU A 966 -29.90 -12.68 24.59
C LEU A 966 -30.20 -12.25 26.03
N THR A 967 -29.42 -12.76 26.99
CA THR A 967 -29.61 -12.51 28.42
C THR A 967 -28.45 -11.72 28.98
N ARG A 968 -28.74 -10.65 29.72
CA ARG A 968 -27.74 -9.83 30.42
C ARG A 968 -27.47 -10.39 31.82
N GLY A 969 -26.24 -10.86 32.01
CA GLY A 969 -25.73 -11.34 33.29
C GLY A 969 -25.19 -10.21 34.18
N ALA A 970 -24.48 -10.60 35.25
CA ALA A 970 -23.79 -9.64 36.11
C ALA A 970 -22.63 -8.94 35.38
N GLY A 971 -22.37 -7.68 35.75
CA GLY A 971 -21.32 -6.87 35.13
C GLY A 971 -21.56 -6.67 33.63
N THR A 972 -20.56 -6.99 32.82
CA THR A 972 -20.54 -6.85 31.35
C THR A 972 -20.92 -8.14 30.60
N SER A 973 -21.46 -9.13 31.31
CA SER A 973 -21.72 -10.47 30.76
C SER A 973 -22.98 -10.53 29.90
N LEU A 974 -22.88 -11.12 28.70
CA LEU A 974 -24.00 -11.46 27.81
C LEU A 974 -23.99 -12.95 27.47
N THR A 975 -25.15 -13.59 27.55
CA THR A 975 -25.35 -14.98 27.12
C THR A 975 -26.29 -15.03 25.92
N GLY A 976 -25.81 -15.53 24.79
CA GLY A 976 -26.61 -15.75 23.59
C GLY A 976 -27.03 -17.21 23.45
N ALA A 977 -28.28 -17.46 23.10
CA ALA A 977 -28.83 -18.79 22.87
C ALA A 977 -29.80 -18.80 21.67
N CYS A 978 -29.99 -19.96 21.05
CA CYS A 978 -30.94 -20.14 19.95
C CYS A 978 -31.81 -21.41 20.13
N SER A 979 -32.99 -21.39 19.54
CA SER A 979 -33.95 -22.50 19.51
C SER A 979 -34.57 -22.65 18.10
N VAL A 980 -34.67 -23.89 17.64
CA VAL A 980 -35.27 -24.26 16.33
C VAL A 980 -36.64 -24.92 16.47
N ASP A 981 -37.10 -25.15 17.70
CA ASP A 981 -38.35 -25.85 18.04
C ASP A 981 -39.34 -24.92 18.78
N GLY A 982 -39.25 -23.61 18.52
CA GLY A 982 -40.19 -22.63 19.08
C GLY A 982 -40.00 -22.35 20.57
N GLY A 983 -38.79 -22.59 21.10
CA GLY A 983 -38.42 -22.30 22.49
C GLY A 983 -38.52 -23.49 23.44
N ALA A 984 -38.88 -24.68 22.94
CA ALA A 984 -38.95 -25.90 23.75
C ALA A 984 -37.55 -26.37 24.22
N THR A 985 -36.54 -26.27 23.34
CA THR A 985 -35.14 -26.50 23.69
C THR A 985 -34.26 -25.32 23.29
N TRP A 986 -33.30 -24.98 24.15
CA TRP A 986 -32.37 -23.86 23.95
C TRP A 986 -30.93 -24.37 23.89
N ARG A 987 -30.20 -23.94 22.86
CA ARG A 987 -28.77 -24.17 22.72
C ARG A 987 -28.02 -22.88 22.99
N THR A 988 -27.18 -22.86 24.01
CA THR A 988 -26.29 -21.73 24.29
C THR A 988 -25.24 -21.63 23.21
N VAL A 989 -25.17 -20.47 22.55
CA VAL A 989 -24.13 -20.15 21.57
C VAL A 989 -22.83 -19.83 22.30
N ALA A 990 -22.88 -18.90 23.25
CA ALA A 990 -21.79 -18.58 24.17
C ALA A 990 -22.26 -17.62 25.29
N THR A 991 -21.45 -17.55 26.35
CA THR A 991 -21.45 -16.46 27.34
C THR A 991 -20.15 -15.67 27.17
N VAL A 992 -20.24 -14.35 27.04
CA VAL A 992 -19.11 -13.46 26.72
C VAL A 992 -19.13 -12.24 27.63
N SER A 993 -17.96 -11.62 27.84
CA SER A 993 -17.84 -10.30 28.48
C SER A 993 -17.68 -9.25 27.38
N VAL A 994 -18.51 -8.21 27.40
CA VAL A 994 -18.47 -7.13 26.40
C VAL A 994 -17.79 -5.90 26.99
N ALA A 995 -16.65 -5.50 26.42
CA ALA A 995 -15.88 -4.38 26.91
C ALA A 995 -16.68 -3.06 26.82
N GLY A 996 -16.57 -2.24 27.87
CA GLY A 996 -17.26 -0.94 27.96
C GLY A 996 -18.80 -1.00 28.06
N ALA A 997 -19.40 -2.17 28.29
CA ALA A 997 -20.86 -2.29 28.42
C ALA A 997 -21.39 -1.59 29.69
N ALA A 998 -22.30 -0.63 29.50
CA ALA A 998 -22.96 0.12 30.57
C ALA A 998 -23.98 -0.74 31.34
N SER A 999 -24.43 -0.26 32.51
CA SER A 999 -25.42 -0.94 33.38
C SER A 999 -26.81 -1.08 32.74
N SER A 1000 -27.14 -0.18 31.81
CA SER A 1000 -28.30 -0.27 30.92
C SER A 1000 -27.84 -0.04 29.49
N GLN A 1001 -28.34 -0.85 28.55
CA GLN A 1001 -28.02 -0.74 27.14
C GLN A 1001 -29.28 -0.69 26.27
N ASP A 1002 -29.13 -0.10 25.10
CA ASP A 1002 -30.12 -0.18 24.04
C ASP A 1002 -30.10 -1.58 23.42
N VAL A 1003 -31.29 -2.11 23.12
CA VAL A 1003 -31.43 -3.42 22.49
C VAL A 1003 -32.50 -3.37 21.41
N GLY A 1004 -32.20 -4.00 20.28
CA GLY A 1004 -33.08 -3.98 19.11
C GLY A 1004 -32.97 -5.22 18.25
N PHE A 1005 -33.86 -5.31 17.27
CA PHE A 1005 -33.71 -6.23 16.16
C PHE A 1005 -33.00 -5.52 15.00
N PHE A 1006 -32.19 -6.24 14.24
CA PHE A 1006 -31.35 -5.63 13.20
C PHE A 1006 -31.13 -6.54 12.01
N MET A 1007 -30.67 -5.93 10.91
CA MET A 1007 -30.09 -6.66 9.79
C MET A 1007 -28.92 -5.92 9.13
N THR A 1008 -28.09 -6.67 8.42
CA THR A 1008 -27.13 -6.15 7.43
C THR A 1008 -26.95 -7.15 6.29
N ALA A 1009 -26.87 -6.64 5.05
CA ALA A 1009 -26.76 -7.46 3.85
C ALA A 1009 -25.37 -8.09 3.66
N ILE A 1010 -24.31 -7.48 4.21
CA ILE A 1010 -22.89 -7.83 3.99
C ILE A 1010 -22.59 -8.05 2.51
N ASN A 1011 -22.94 -7.04 1.71
CA ASN A 1011 -22.97 -7.12 0.26
C ASN A 1011 -21.63 -6.76 -0.40
N GLY A 1012 -20.59 -6.46 0.38
CA GLY A 1012 -19.25 -6.12 -0.11
C GLY A 1012 -19.19 -4.87 -0.99
N GLY A 1013 -20.14 -3.94 -0.83
CA GLY A 1013 -20.25 -2.74 -1.65
C GLY A 1013 -20.97 -2.93 -2.98
N SER A 1014 -21.60 -4.09 -3.20
CA SER A 1014 -22.38 -4.34 -4.42
C SER A 1014 -23.69 -3.58 -4.52
N GLY A 1015 -24.12 -2.92 -3.44
CA GLY A 1015 -25.42 -2.25 -3.36
C GLY A 1015 -26.61 -3.20 -3.16
N ALA A 1016 -26.41 -4.52 -3.16
CA ALA A 1016 -27.49 -5.50 -2.96
C ALA A 1016 -28.19 -5.30 -1.61
N ARG A 1017 -29.52 -5.35 -1.62
CA ARG A 1017 -30.39 -5.21 -0.44
C ARG A 1017 -31.03 -6.55 -0.12
N GLY A 1018 -31.30 -6.78 1.15
CA GLY A 1018 -32.03 -7.97 1.62
C GLY A 1018 -33.16 -7.59 2.54
N THR A 1019 -34.20 -8.42 2.57
CA THR A 1019 -35.32 -8.30 3.49
C THR A 1019 -35.22 -9.36 4.59
N VAL A 1020 -35.53 -8.95 5.82
CA VAL A 1020 -35.62 -9.85 6.97
C VAL A 1020 -36.94 -9.62 7.67
N ASN A 1021 -37.64 -10.70 8.00
CA ASN A 1021 -38.89 -10.69 8.74
C ASN A 1021 -38.65 -11.21 10.16
N PHE A 1022 -39.28 -10.56 11.12
CA PHE A 1022 -39.16 -10.84 12.55
C PHE A 1022 -40.54 -10.92 13.22
N SER A 1023 -40.61 -11.68 14.29
CA SER A 1023 -41.77 -11.75 15.17
C SER A 1023 -41.35 -12.18 16.59
N GLY A 1024 -42.31 -12.29 17.50
CA GLY A 1024 -42.04 -12.82 18.84
C GLY A 1024 -41.02 -12.01 19.64
N TRP A 1025 -40.99 -10.69 19.45
CA TRP A 1025 -40.17 -9.81 20.29
C TRP A 1025 -40.75 -9.78 21.70
N GLU A 1026 -39.95 -10.20 22.66
CA GLU A 1026 -40.32 -10.21 24.07
C GLU A 1026 -39.14 -9.79 24.94
N VAL A 1027 -39.43 -9.03 25.99
CA VAL A 1027 -38.45 -8.67 27.03
C VAL A 1027 -38.96 -9.24 28.34
N THR A 1028 -38.20 -10.15 28.93
CA THR A 1028 -38.53 -10.81 30.21
C THR A 1028 -37.44 -10.55 31.25
N GLY A 1029 -37.82 -10.44 32.51
CA GLY A 1029 -36.89 -10.14 33.60
C GLY A 1029 -36.52 -8.66 33.70
N GLY A 1030 -36.78 -8.10 34.88
CA GLY A 1030 -36.46 -6.74 35.28
C GLY A 1030 -36.41 -6.67 36.79
#